data_AF-A0A851FIV9-F1
#
_entry.id   AF-A0A851FIV9-F1
#
_cell.length_a   1.000
_cell.length_b   1.000
_cell.length_c   1.000
_cell.angle_alpha   90.00
_cell.angle_beta   90.00
_cell.angle_gamma   90.00
#
_symmetry.space_group_name_H-M   'P 1'
#
loop_
_entity.id
_entity.type
_entity.pdbx_description
1 polymer ?
#
loop_
_entity_poly.entity_id
_entity_poly.type
_entity_poly.pdbx_seq_one_letter_code
_entity_poly.pdbx_strand_id
1 'polypeptide(L)'
;QSRAVPMVVAGAWCTPARGGGLGAGPEGWHQAPLLPVESLGFASAGTLLNVSVSEHGRSDSLLLYWDEPEGGAKGYSLALSSLGTGTSLQNVSAGPNTTNFWFHGLTPGTHYEIEVTATLACRETISQTVTAQTNPSPVLNLSLSSGGSSASLFAAWAHGPGQRDGYGLALYHSDSQTLVRNTSVLPTTSTFLFDGLLAGSEYALKVSTLSGSRRASTSIHQWTAPSIPTQLRLSPGSSTSLVASWAGAAGAAWLHLELHNLLTQTVTTTLSARRGLTSYTFQHLQPGTQYLLGLSVTAGSYTIVGPNATAWTYPLSPGNVTLSSAEEQNSLQARWSIPVGHRDFCLVTLREGEDGVPIRNISVSGDNGHVTFHGLSSGKQYSVQVTVVAGPYQASAHSTGVWTEPLAPAGVSLSSQGSPHSLLASWEEAVGEGYLLALSPTEHPVKNSSLLRGVTSVTYEGLHPGTLYSFEVSTVAGPYTSSPRSVSNWTYPLPLEQLTLSNGGHSTSLQASWRAAPFGSSGYVGTLWETKSRKLVRNVTVRNEWTNITLEDLVPGRQYTLEMVAVAGPHRSPVKSTTDWTYPLAPVDVTLTNTRRPLGLSAFWDKAAGDVDQFHLQLYSKSHAAQRNISVGPNTHNFTFLGLSPGTQYFLKVTVLSGPYRSSSHFATEWTYPLSLANVSVQPGQRPQELHVSWVESGGGRDHLVQLSVAESLSIIRNVSVPRGVTQLDLEGLVPGSRYHVKIISQAGPHRVSSQTAMGYTVPLAPHSLSASPVSTAWALAVHWETAPGQRDGYVLSVLEEGSSASPRNLEVGKDSTNITVPQLEPGTCYLVWIWAVAGPYRSLPKNITGCTVPAAPTNLSLTNPGSSSELYTAWNKPPGRRDHYRIALYSLSTQSRVHVYTLSPNAQSYTWTDLEAGSRFAVQVTAVKGSLEASSINVTQWTHPLAPANLTLSSPLASTLRVSWAAAGRGVEGFMVDVYDAASGTHIGHMVLGSSARSHIFRSLSPGTLYSVAVRATAGPFHTSSSNLTHCTREWDALLA
;
A
#
# COMPACT_ATOMS: atom_id res chain seq x y z
N GLN A 1 -41.61 -5.94 44.41
CA GLN A 1 -40.20 -5.52 44.22
C GLN A 1 -39.57 -5.43 45.62
N SER A 2 -39.22 -6.51 46.33
CA SER A 2 -38.80 -7.87 45.93
C SER A 2 -37.53 -7.88 45.07
N ARG A 3 -36.37 -7.72 45.74
CA ARG A 3 -35.06 -8.06 45.18
C ARG A 3 -34.29 -8.91 46.20
N ALA A 4 -34.52 -10.22 46.13
CA ALA A 4 -33.56 -11.19 46.63
C ALA A 4 -32.31 -11.20 45.72
N VAL A 5 -31.23 -11.83 46.19
CA VAL A 5 -29.92 -11.87 45.53
C VAL A 5 -29.96 -12.64 44.20
N PRO A 6 -29.25 -12.16 43.16
CA PRO A 6 -28.31 -13.01 42.40
C PRO A 6 -26.87 -12.46 42.46
N MET A 7 -25.75 -13.21 42.55
CA MET A 7 -25.32 -14.52 41.99
C MET A 7 -24.54 -14.38 40.65
N VAL A 8 -23.78 -15.44 40.23
CA VAL A 8 -23.12 -15.71 38.91
C VAL A 8 -21.61 -15.36 38.83
N VAL A 9 -20.66 -16.19 38.32
CA VAL A 9 -20.57 -17.67 38.09
C VAL A 9 -19.10 -18.11 37.78
N ALA A 10 -18.88 -19.45 37.71
CA ALA A 10 -17.70 -20.22 37.22
C ALA A 10 -16.71 -20.69 38.30
N GLY A 11 -16.13 -21.91 38.27
CA GLY A 11 -16.22 -23.10 37.38
C GLY A 11 -15.08 -24.09 37.77
N ALA A 12 -15.02 -25.37 37.39
CA ALA A 12 -15.89 -26.21 36.57
C ALA A 12 -15.55 -27.73 36.76
N TRP A 13 -16.58 -28.59 36.97
CA TRP A 13 -16.61 -30.06 36.70
C TRP A 13 -15.73 -30.97 37.62
N CYS A 14 -16.05 -32.24 37.95
CA CYS A 14 -17.20 -33.09 37.57
C CYS A 14 -17.64 -34.14 38.64
N THR A 15 -18.90 -34.55 38.50
CA THR A 15 -19.74 -35.62 39.13
C THR A 15 -19.09 -37.02 39.31
N PRO A 16 -19.55 -37.92 40.24
CA PRO A 16 -20.91 -38.54 40.28
C PRO A 16 -21.65 -38.38 41.63
N ALA A 17 -22.95 -38.06 41.70
CA ALA A 17 -24.17 -38.72 41.19
C ALA A 17 -24.80 -39.72 42.20
N ARG A 18 -26.10 -39.54 42.48
CA ARG A 18 -26.95 -40.50 43.23
C ARG A 18 -28.33 -40.53 42.57
N GLY A 19 -28.72 -41.70 42.07
CA GLY A 19 -30.04 -41.90 41.44
C GLY A 19 -31.17 -41.90 42.46
N GLY A 20 -32.42 -41.79 41.98
CA GLY A 20 -33.62 -41.92 42.80
C GLY A 20 -34.59 -42.96 42.26
N GLY A 21 -35.60 -43.30 43.07
CA GLY A 21 -36.87 -43.85 42.60
C GLY A 21 -36.99 -45.38 42.48
N LEU A 22 -37.70 -45.97 43.44
CA LEU A 22 -38.72 -47.04 43.27
C LEU A 22 -38.33 -48.41 42.68
N GLY A 23 -38.77 -49.50 43.35
CA GLY A 23 -39.14 -50.75 42.66
C GLY A 23 -38.76 -52.08 43.33
N ALA A 24 -39.70 -52.66 44.10
CA ALA A 24 -39.90 -54.10 44.39
C ALA A 24 -38.76 -55.00 44.98
N GLY A 25 -39.17 -56.07 45.68
CA GLY A 25 -38.36 -57.24 46.04
C GLY A 25 -38.61 -58.42 45.06
N PRO A 26 -38.47 -59.71 45.44
CA PRO A 26 -38.39 -60.28 46.81
C PRO A 26 -37.27 -61.35 47.04
N GLU A 27 -37.34 -62.07 48.17
CA GLU A 27 -36.61 -63.34 48.53
C GLU A 27 -35.07 -63.28 48.76
N GLY A 28 -34.44 -64.03 49.67
CA GLY A 28 -34.94 -64.85 50.81
C GLY A 28 -33.86 -65.69 51.56
N TRP A 29 -33.97 -65.80 52.92
CA TRP A 29 -33.30 -66.75 53.88
C TRP A 29 -31.80 -66.51 54.29
N HIS A 30 -31.28 -66.43 55.55
CA HIS A 30 -31.68 -66.71 57.01
C HIS A 30 -31.27 -65.54 58.04
N GLN A 31 -30.86 -65.56 59.36
CA GLN A 31 -30.48 -66.49 60.50
C GLN A 31 -30.46 -65.75 61.94
N ALA A 32 -30.04 -66.32 63.12
CA ALA A 32 -30.24 -65.74 64.54
C ALA A 32 -29.41 -66.27 65.83
N PRO A 33 -29.25 -65.61 67.12
CA PRO A 33 -29.97 -65.54 68.56
C PRO A 33 -29.69 -64.29 69.65
N LEU A 34 -29.81 -64.02 71.07
CA LEU A 34 -30.42 -64.35 72.51
C LEU A 34 -30.17 -63.31 73.81
N LEU A 35 -30.70 -63.37 75.15
CA LEU A 35 -30.65 -62.34 76.39
C LEU A 35 -30.85 -62.69 78.02
N PRO A 36 -30.66 -61.79 79.13
CA PRO A 36 -30.69 -61.98 80.71
C PRO A 36 -31.26 -60.89 81.86
N VAL A 37 -31.23 -61.06 83.28
CA VAL A 37 -31.79 -60.23 84.55
C VAL A 37 -31.15 -60.52 86.06
N GLU A 38 -31.26 -60.05 87.41
CA GLU A 38 -31.95 -59.16 88.55
C GLU A 38 -31.03 -58.73 89.88
N SER A 39 -31.22 -58.35 91.24
CA SER A 39 -32.22 -58.14 92.46
C SER A 39 -31.77 -57.25 93.80
N LEU A 40 -32.38 -57.25 95.08
CA LEU A 40 -32.25 -56.24 96.32
C LEU A 40 -32.40 -56.66 97.92
N GLY A 41 -32.33 -55.75 99.01
CA GLY A 41 -32.53 -55.99 100.57
C GLY A 41 -32.49 -54.84 101.75
N PHE A 42 -32.70 -55.06 103.12
CA PHE A 42 -32.84 -54.11 104.38
C PHE A 42 -32.46 -54.70 105.87
N ALA A 43 -32.57 -54.27 107.22
CA ALA A 43 -32.90 -53.17 108.29
C ALA A 43 -32.53 -53.65 109.83
N SER A 44 -32.67 -53.18 111.16
CA SER A 44 -32.97 -52.04 112.20
C SER A 44 -32.80 -52.55 113.76
N ALA A 45 -32.92 -52.02 115.05
CA ALA A 45 -32.99 -50.75 115.96
C ALA A 45 -32.94 -51.02 117.59
N GLY A 46 -32.93 -50.06 118.62
CA GLY A 46 -32.95 -50.29 120.17
C GLY A 46 -32.87 -49.11 121.31
N THR A 47 -33.03 -49.30 122.70
CA THR A 47 -33.09 -48.26 123.88
C THR A 47 -32.81 -48.67 125.44
N LEU A 48 -32.85 -47.78 126.53
CA LEU A 48 -32.85 -48.05 128.06
C LEU A 48 -32.47 -46.89 129.16
N LEU A 49 -32.58 -47.02 130.57
CA LEU A 49 -32.30 -45.97 131.70
C LEU A 49 -32.10 -46.38 133.26
N ASN A 50 -31.64 -45.51 134.26
CA ASN A 50 -31.60 -45.70 135.82
C ASN A 50 -31.34 -44.44 136.83
N VAL A 51 -31.13 -44.55 138.21
CA VAL A 51 -31.19 -43.45 139.33
C VAL A 51 -30.44 -43.62 140.76
N SER A 52 -30.23 -42.61 141.71
CA SER A 52 -29.61 -42.71 143.15
C SER A 52 -29.75 -41.54 144.27
N VAL A 53 -28.91 -41.40 145.39
CA VAL A 53 -29.19 -40.73 146.78
C VAL A 53 -28.04 -39.91 147.63
N SER A 54 -28.14 -39.50 148.97
CA SER A 54 -27.36 -38.39 149.75
C SER A 54 -27.07 -38.43 151.35
N GLU A 55 -26.39 -37.41 152.02
CA GLU A 55 -26.07 -37.04 153.49
C GLU A 55 -25.73 -35.51 153.75
N HIS A 56 -25.97 -34.63 152.76
CA HIS A 56 -25.47 -33.23 152.71
C HIS A 56 -23.93 -33.02 152.78
N GLY A 57 -23.12 -34.08 152.66
CA GLY A 57 -21.69 -33.97 152.32
C GLY A 57 -20.76 -33.45 153.42
N ARG A 58 -21.25 -33.29 154.65
CA ARG A 58 -20.41 -33.04 155.83
C ARG A 58 -19.72 -34.33 156.29
N SER A 59 -18.63 -34.20 157.03
CA SER A 59 -17.88 -35.34 157.58
C SER A 59 -18.29 -35.73 159.01
N ASP A 60 -19.23 -34.98 159.61
CA ASP A 60 -19.53 -34.95 161.05
C ASP A 60 -21.04 -34.91 161.40
N SER A 61 -21.96 -35.16 160.45
CA SER A 61 -23.42 -35.06 160.65
C SER A 61 -24.28 -35.89 159.70
N LEU A 62 -25.54 -36.21 160.06
CA LEU A 62 -26.45 -37.14 159.36
C LEU A 62 -27.92 -36.64 159.29
N LEU A 63 -28.71 -37.10 158.29
CA LEU A 63 -30.12 -36.75 158.05
C LEU A 63 -30.97 -37.98 157.64
N LEU A 64 -32.25 -38.03 158.04
CA LEU A 64 -33.20 -39.13 157.87
C LEU A 64 -34.54 -38.67 157.27
N TYR A 65 -35.21 -39.50 156.45
CA TYR A 65 -36.57 -39.26 155.92
C TYR A 65 -37.30 -40.53 155.45
N TRP A 66 -38.64 -40.50 155.37
CA TRP A 66 -39.54 -41.60 154.96
C TRP A 66 -40.86 -41.08 154.36
N ASP A 67 -41.76 -41.96 153.93
CA ASP A 67 -42.96 -41.61 153.14
C ASP A 67 -44.25 -42.30 153.64
N GLU A 68 -45.39 -41.61 153.46
CA GLU A 68 -46.62 -42.11 152.83
C GLU A 68 -46.83 -43.64 152.69
N PRO A 69 -46.96 -44.47 153.75
CA PRO A 69 -47.11 -45.91 153.55
C PRO A 69 -48.45 -46.23 152.86
N GLU A 70 -48.60 -47.48 152.41
CA GLU A 70 -49.77 -47.96 151.66
C GLU A 70 -50.97 -48.18 152.57
N GLY A 71 -51.45 -47.07 153.12
CA GLY A 71 -51.93 -46.97 154.49
C GLY A 71 -51.11 -45.94 155.30
N GLY A 72 -51.15 -44.68 154.86
CA GLY A 72 -52.11 -43.75 155.44
C GLY A 72 -52.25 -43.97 156.94
N ALA A 73 -51.26 -43.51 157.69
CA ALA A 73 -50.84 -44.13 158.95
C ALA A 73 -51.38 -43.41 160.20
N LYS A 74 -50.85 -43.76 161.39
CA LYS A 74 -51.13 -43.05 162.66
C LYS A 74 -49.90 -42.69 163.52
N GLY A 75 -48.66 -42.90 163.08
CA GLY A 75 -47.46 -42.38 163.78
C GLY A 75 -46.19 -43.23 163.65
N TYR A 76 -45.04 -42.65 164.08
CA TYR A 76 -43.66 -43.10 163.79
C TYR A 76 -42.68 -42.84 164.97
N SER A 77 -41.52 -43.54 165.05
CA SER A 77 -40.49 -43.39 166.11
C SER A 77 -39.06 -43.79 165.65
N LEU A 78 -37.99 -43.23 166.26
CA LEU A 78 -36.60 -43.22 165.73
C LEU A 78 -35.50 -43.43 166.80
N ALA A 79 -34.35 -44.04 166.46
CA ALA A 79 -33.16 -44.17 167.33
C ALA A 79 -31.82 -44.19 166.55
N LEU A 80 -30.66 -44.00 167.22
CA LEU A 80 -29.31 -44.01 166.62
C LEU A 80 -28.27 -44.82 167.42
N SER A 81 -27.51 -45.68 166.73
CA SER A 81 -26.38 -46.48 167.24
C SER A 81 -25.09 -46.32 166.41
N SER A 82 -23.93 -46.69 166.99
CA SER A 82 -22.67 -46.86 166.25
C SER A 82 -22.44 -48.33 165.88
N LEU A 83 -22.41 -48.62 164.57
CA LEU A 83 -22.43 -49.98 164.03
C LEU A 83 -21.22 -50.84 164.44
N GLY A 84 -20.07 -50.21 164.74
CA GLY A 84 -18.83 -50.90 165.12
C GLY A 84 -18.62 -51.10 166.62
N THR A 85 -19.44 -50.48 167.47
CA THR A 85 -19.26 -50.49 168.94
C THR A 85 -20.51 -50.82 169.73
N GLY A 86 -21.69 -50.83 169.11
CA GLY A 86 -22.97 -51.10 169.77
C GLY A 86 -23.42 -50.01 170.75
N THR A 87 -22.65 -48.91 170.88
CA THR A 87 -23.02 -47.80 171.77
C THR A 87 -24.20 -47.03 171.19
N SER A 88 -25.31 -46.99 171.93
CA SER A 88 -26.42 -46.09 171.63
C SER A 88 -25.99 -44.64 171.84
N LEU A 89 -26.40 -43.75 170.93
CA LEU A 89 -25.99 -42.35 170.93
C LEU A 89 -27.17 -41.39 171.17
N GLN A 90 -28.32 -41.58 170.51
CA GLN A 90 -29.51 -40.71 170.59
C GLN A 90 -30.83 -41.49 170.31
N ASN A 91 -31.99 -40.97 170.75
CA ASN A 91 -33.33 -41.60 170.62
C ASN A 91 -34.45 -40.52 170.61
N VAL A 92 -35.44 -40.62 169.69
CA VAL A 92 -36.45 -39.57 169.40
C VAL A 92 -37.78 -40.16 168.90
N SER A 93 -38.93 -39.64 169.35
CA SER A 93 -40.28 -40.05 168.88
C SER A 93 -40.98 -38.98 168.04
N ALA A 94 -41.89 -39.39 167.15
CA ALA A 94 -42.59 -38.49 166.23
C ALA A 94 -44.12 -38.57 166.36
N GLY A 95 -44.81 -37.49 165.97
CA GLY A 95 -46.27 -37.43 165.99
C GLY A 95 -46.92 -38.28 164.89
N PRO A 96 -48.27 -38.36 164.84
CA PRO A 96 -49.00 -39.08 163.80
C PRO A 96 -48.58 -38.71 162.37
N ASN A 97 -48.27 -37.43 162.13
CA ASN A 97 -47.83 -36.91 160.83
C ASN A 97 -46.43 -36.29 160.95
N THR A 98 -45.35 -37.01 160.60
CA THR A 98 -43.97 -36.48 160.52
C THR A 98 -43.10 -37.40 159.66
N THR A 99 -42.11 -36.86 158.92
CA THR A 99 -41.32 -37.63 157.92
C THR A 99 -39.80 -37.34 157.82
N ASN A 100 -39.12 -36.63 158.76
CA ASN A 100 -37.63 -36.42 158.72
C ASN A 100 -36.94 -35.98 160.05
N PHE A 101 -35.60 -36.13 160.18
CA PHE A 101 -34.76 -35.77 161.37
C PHE A 101 -33.22 -35.63 161.14
N TRP A 102 -32.42 -35.01 162.05
CA TRP A 102 -30.95 -34.71 161.93
C TRP A 102 -30.05 -35.13 163.14
N PHE A 103 -28.75 -35.41 162.91
CA PHE A 103 -27.71 -35.70 163.94
C PHE A 103 -26.35 -35.00 163.68
N HIS A 104 -25.52 -34.78 164.73
CA HIS A 104 -24.22 -34.07 164.68
C HIS A 104 -23.14 -34.66 165.61
N GLY A 105 -21.86 -34.33 165.35
CA GLY A 105 -20.72 -34.55 166.26
C GLY A 105 -19.87 -35.78 165.97
N LEU A 106 -19.85 -36.24 164.72
CA LEU A 106 -19.46 -37.61 164.34
C LEU A 106 -18.04 -37.71 163.77
N THR A 107 -17.39 -38.88 163.89
CA THR A 107 -16.03 -39.12 163.35
C THR A 107 -16.05 -39.36 161.83
N PRO A 108 -15.21 -38.67 161.03
CA PRO A 108 -15.14 -38.83 159.57
C PRO A 108 -14.87 -40.28 159.10
N GLY A 109 -15.72 -40.79 158.20
CA GLY A 109 -15.64 -42.14 157.60
C GLY A 109 -16.45 -43.24 158.31
N THR A 110 -17.08 -42.95 159.46
CA THR A 110 -17.64 -43.96 160.38
C THR A 110 -19.10 -44.34 160.05
N HIS A 111 -19.51 -45.57 160.37
CA HIS A 111 -20.86 -46.12 160.11
C HIS A 111 -21.82 -46.03 161.32
N TYR A 112 -23.11 -45.80 161.06
CA TYR A 112 -24.19 -45.60 162.03
C TYR A 112 -25.53 -46.23 161.54
N GLU A 113 -26.49 -46.47 162.44
CA GLU A 113 -27.73 -47.25 162.18
C GLU A 113 -28.99 -46.61 162.80
N ILE A 114 -30.16 -46.73 162.14
CA ILE A 114 -31.38 -45.92 162.36
C ILE A 114 -32.70 -46.71 162.07
N GLU A 115 -33.81 -46.39 162.75
CA GLU A 115 -35.08 -47.15 162.74
C GLU A 115 -36.35 -46.29 162.51
N VAL A 116 -37.42 -46.84 161.89
CA VAL A 116 -38.72 -46.18 161.58
C VAL A 116 -39.91 -47.18 161.62
N THR A 117 -41.16 -46.75 161.85
CA THR A 117 -42.34 -47.66 162.06
C THR A 117 -43.67 -47.00 161.66
N ALA A 118 -44.66 -47.74 161.13
CA ALA A 118 -45.96 -47.20 160.67
C ALA A 118 -47.19 -48.10 160.96
N THR A 119 -48.41 -47.61 160.67
CA THR A 119 -49.68 -48.21 161.10
C THR A 119 -50.81 -48.11 160.06
N LEU A 120 -50.70 -48.98 159.04
CA LEU A 120 -51.53 -48.95 157.84
C LEU A 120 -52.99 -49.43 158.08
N ALA A 121 -53.22 -50.66 158.55
CA ALA A 121 -54.53 -51.33 158.74
C ALA A 121 -55.34 -51.71 157.47
N CYS A 122 -55.28 -52.99 157.10
CA CYS A 122 -56.14 -53.78 156.20
C CYS A 122 -56.11 -53.79 154.63
N ARG A 123 -55.27 -53.19 153.78
CA ARG A 123 -54.32 -52.07 153.89
C ARG A 123 -53.25 -52.27 154.96
N GLU A 124 -52.67 -53.47 155.04
CA GLU A 124 -52.18 -54.01 156.31
C GLU A 124 -50.84 -53.45 156.83
N THR A 125 -50.72 -53.32 158.16
CA THR A 125 -49.63 -52.63 158.89
C THR A 125 -48.21 -53.11 158.57
N ILE A 126 -47.26 -52.17 158.46
CA ILE A 126 -45.83 -52.36 158.07
C ILE A 126 -44.90 -51.42 158.88
N SER A 127 -43.62 -51.80 159.08
CA SER A 127 -42.54 -50.99 159.69
C SER A 127 -41.17 -51.30 159.04
N GLN A 128 -40.15 -50.41 159.15
CA GLN A 128 -38.96 -50.44 158.26
C GLN A 128 -37.70 -49.71 158.81
N THR A 129 -36.50 -50.27 158.60
CA THR A 129 -35.18 -49.83 159.15
C THR A 129 -34.17 -49.34 158.08
N VAL A 130 -33.12 -48.58 158.47
CA VAL A 130 -32.12 -47.99 157.56
C VAL A 130 -30.73 -47.74 158.21
N THR A 131 -29.64 -47.62 157.42
CA THR A 131 -28.26 -47.36 157.90
C THR A 131 -27.56 -46.24 157.12
N ALA A 132 -26.49 -45.66 157.69
CA ALA A 132 -25.78 -44.49 157.13
C ALA A 132 -24.27 -44.44 157.47
N GLN A 133 -23.49 -43.55 156.84
CA GLN A 133 -22.02 -43.48 156.98
C GLN A 133 -21.46 -42.09 156.69
N THR A 134 -20.78 -41.47 157.66
CA THR A 134 -20.19 -40.13 157.51
C THR A 134 -19.04 -40.08 156.51
N ASN A 135 -18.82 -38.91 155.88
CA ASN A 135 -17.77 -38.72 154.86
C ASN A 135 -16.35 -38.68 155.47
N PRO A 136 -15.31 -39.22 154.78
CA PRO A 136 -13.91 -39.16 155.23
C PRO A 136 -13.30 -37.76 155.04
N SER A 137 -12.07 -37.55 155.53
CA SER A 137 -11.33 -36.28 155.33
C SER A 137 -10.55 -36.25 154.01
N PRO A 138 -10.53 -35.12 153.27
CA PRO A 138 -9.79 -34.99 152.01
C PRO A 138 -8.25 -34.94 152.20
N VAL A 139 -7.48 -34.99 151.10
CA VAL A 139 -6.01 -34.93 151.13
C VAL A 139 -5.50 -33.49 151.30
N LEU A 140 -4.36 -33.37 151.96
CA LEU A 140 -3.67 -32.11 152.25
C LEU A 140 -2.50 -31.88 151.28
N ASN A 141 -2.04 -30.64 151.12
CA ASN A 141 -0.83 -30.27 150.37
C ASN A 141 -0.71 -30.91 148.97
N LEU A 142 -1.81 -30.98 148.21
CA LEU A 142 -1.83 -31.51 146.85
C LEU A 142 -1.06 -30.59 145.89
N SER A 143 -0.20 -31.18 145.06
CA SER A 143 0.69 -30.51 144.10
C SER A 143 0.78 -31.27 142.78
N LEU A 144 1.07 -30.56 141.67
CA LEU A 144 1.13 -31.09 140.30
C LEU A 144 2.11 -30.27 139.45
N SER A 145 3.04 -30.90 138.72
CA SER A 145 4.08 -30.23 137.92
C SER A 145 4.46 -30.99 136.64
N SER A 146 4.83 -30.29 135.56
CA SER A 146 5.20 -30.89 134.26
C SER A 146 6.70 -31.04 134.04
N GLY A 147 7.56 -30.36 134.81
CA GLY A 147 9.02 -30.41 134.64
C GLY A 147 9.53 -29.93 133.28
N GLY A 148 8.71 -29.18 132.51
CA GLY A 148 9.01 -28.80 131.12
C GLY A 148 8.63 -29.86 130.07
N SER A 149 8.03 -30.98 130.48
CA SER A 149 7.51 -32.01 129.56
C SER A 149 6.30 -31.51 128.77
N SER A 150 6.24 -31.88 127.49
CA SER A 150 5.06 -31.69 126.64
C SER A 150 4.06 -32.85 126.71
N ALA A 151 4.28 -33.86 127.55
CA ALA A 151 3.48 -35.10 127.54
C ALA A 151 3.30 -35.79 128.90
N SER A 152 3.70 -35.17 130.03
CA SER A 152 3.59 -35.78 131.36
C SER A 152 3.44 -34.76 132.51
N LEU A 153 2.83 -35.21 133.61
CA LEU A 153 2.59 -34.46 134.84
C LEU A 153 2.83 -35.33 136.08
N PHE A 154 3.61 -34.84 137.04
CA PHE A 154 3.91 -35.50 138.31
C PHE A 154 3.13 -34.88 139.47
N ALA A 155 2.58 -35.71 140.36
CA ALA A 155 1.68 -35.31 141.45
C ALA A 155 2.14 -35.81 142.82
N ALA A 156 1.91 -35.01 143.87
CA ALA A 156 2.21 -35.36 145.26
C ALA A 156 1.21 -34.74 146.26
N TRP A 157 0.92 -35.42 147.37
CA TRP A 157 -0.03 -35.00 148.41
C TRP A 157 0.29 -35.62 149.80
N ALA A 158 -0.34 -35.09 150.84
CA ALA A 158 -0.28 -35.58 152.22
C ALA A 158 -1.64 -36.12 152.70
N HIS A 159 -1.62 -36.98 153.72
CA HIS A 159 -2.80 -37.70 154.21
C HIS A 159 -3.67 -36.86 155.17
N GLY A 160 -5.00 -37.06 155.12
CA GLY A 160 -5.96 -36.46 156.06
C GLY A 160 -6.28 -37.35 157.28
N PRO A 161 -6.88 -36.79 158.35
CA PRO A 161 -7.31 -37.51 159.55
C PRO A 161 -8.58 -38.38 159.33
N GLY A 162 -8.82 -39.32 160.25
CA GLY A 162 -9.94 -40.28 160.17
C GLY A 162 -9.58 -41.61 159.51
N GLN A 163 -10.56 -42.51 159.36
CA GLN A 163 -10.38 -43.77 158.64
C GLN A 163 -10.38 -43.54 157.12
N ARG A 164 -9.61 -44.38 156.41
CA ARG A 164 -9.48 -44.35 154.95
C ARG A 164 -8.97 -45.70 154.43
N ASP A 165 -9.45 -46.09 153.26
CA ASP A 165 -9.18 -47.38 152.63
C ASP A 165 -8.25 -47.24 151.42
N GLY A 166 -8.17 -46.04 150.83
CA GLY A 166 -7.30 -45.73 149.68
C GLY A 166 -7.51 -44.32 149.14
N TYR A 167 -6.86 -44.02 148.02
CA TYR A 167 -7.03 -42.76 147.28
C TYR A 167 -7.43 -43.01 145.83
N GLY A 168 -8.55 -42.44 145.39
CA GLY A 168 -8.96 -42.38 143.98
C GLY A 168 -8.38 -41.13 143.29
N LEU A 169 -7.45 -41.35 142.37
CA LEU A 169 -6.77 -40.34 141.54
C LEU A 169 -7.47 -40.23 140.19
N ALA A 170 -8.13 -39.10 139.94
CA ALA A 170 -8.80 -38.80 138.68
C ALA A 170 -8.20 -37.54 138.04
N LEU A 171 -7.40 -37.73 136.99
CA LEU A 171 -6.87 -36.65 136.16
C LEU A 171 -7.84 -36.38 135.01
N TYR A 172 -8.32 -35.14 134.92
CA TYR A 172 -9.16 -34.64 133.84
C TYR A 172 -8.36 -33.68 132.96
N HIS A 173 -8.69 -33.57 131.67
CA HIS A 173 -8.21 -32.47 130.83
C HIS A 173 -9.15 -31.28 131.01
N SER A 174 -8.64 -30.09 131.36
CA SER A 174 -9.47 -28.96 131.82
C SER A 174 -10.46 -28.47 130.76
N ASP A 175 -9.99 -28.23 129.53
CA ASP A 175 -10.79 -27.66 128.43
C ASP A 175 -12.00 -28.55 128.06
N SER A 176 -11.83 -29.88 128.10
CA SER A 176 -12.85 -30.85 127.67
C SER A 176 -13.59 -31.53 128.82
N GLN A 177 -13.16 -31.32 130.07
CA GLN A 177 -13.64 -32.02 131.28
C GLN A 177 -13.59 -33.57 131.18
N THR A 178 -12.88 -34.11 130.19
CA THR A 178 -12.78 -35.56 129.96
C THR A 178 -11.82 -36.18 130.96
N LEU A 179 -12.23 -37.30 131.57
CA LEU A 179 -11.41 -38.11 132.46
C LEU A 179 -10.31 -38.84 131.66
N VAL A 180 -9.07 -38.38 131.81
CA VAL A 180 -7.88 -38.84 131.06
C VAL A 180 -7.28 -40.07 131.75
N ARG A 181 -7.21 -40.05 133.08
CA ARG A 181 -6.75 -41.19 133.87
C ARG A 181 -7.54 -41.28 135.16
N ASN A 182 -8.01 -42.48 135.48
CA ASN A 182 -8.64 -42.80 136.76
C ASN A 182 -7.94 -44.03 137.34
N THR A 183 -7.49 -43.97 138.58
CA THR A 183 -6.82 -45.09 139.26
C THR A 183 -7.01 -45.00 140.77
N SER A 184 -6.97 -46.15 141.44
CA SER A 184 -7.03 -46.23 142.91
C SER A 184 -5.69 -46.70 143.45
N VAL A 185 -5.14 -45.99 144.43
CA VAL A 185 -3.88 -46.32 145.10
C VAL A 185 -4.08 -46.56 146.60
N LEU A 186 -3.10 -47.21 147.21
CA LEU A 186 -3.11 -47.66 148.60
C LEU A 186 -3.21 -46.47 149.59
N PRO A 187 -3.75 -46.66 150.81
CA PRO A 187 -4.00 -45.59 151.79
C PRO A 187 -2.72 -44.96 152.39
N THR A 188 -1.56 -45.50 152.01
CA THR A 188 -0.19 -45.04 152.31
C THR A 188 0.48 -44.30 151.15
N THR A 189 -0.10 -44.28 149.95
CA THR A 189 0.50 -43.63 148.77
C THR A 189 0.34 -42.10 148.82
N SER A 190 1.41 -41.38 148.50
CA SER A 190 1.51 -39.91 148.55
C SER A 190 1.96 -39.26 147.22
N THR A 191 2.31 -40.04 146.20
CA THR A 191 2.83 -39.53 144.91
C THR A 191 2.37 -40.37 143.72
N PHE A 192 2.19 -39.77 142.54
CA PHE A 192 1.85 -40.48 141.29
C PHE A 192 2.33 -39.71 140.04
N LEU A 193 2.66 -40.41 138.95
CA LEU A 193 3.05 -39.82 137.66
C LEU A 193 1.99 -40.13 136.59
N PHE A 194 1.63 -39.13 135.79
CA PHE A 194 0.76 -39.25 134.63
C PHE A 194 1.54 -39.01 133.35
N ASP A 195 1.39 -39.91 132.39
CA ASP A 195 2.07 -39.95 131.10
C ASP A 195 1.07 -40.03 129.92
N GLY A 196 1.57 -39.84 128.69
CA GLY A 196 0.75 -39.88 127.48
C GLY A 196 -0.20 -38.69 127.30
N LEU A 197 0.16 -37.53 127.87
CA LEU A 197 -0.66 -36.32 127.83
C LEU A 197 -0.44 -35.51 126.54
N LEU A 198 -1.36 -34.61 126.25
CA LEU A 198 -1.29 -33.66 125.12
C LEU A 198 -0.33 -32.51 125.46
N ALA A 199 0.30 -31.94 124.43
CA ALA A 199 1.17 -30.78 124.54
C ALA A 199 0.38 -29.47 124.66
N GLY A 200 0.86 -28.53 125.48
CA GLY A 200 0.26 -27.21 125.69
C GLY A 200 -1.17 -27.25 126.26
N SER A 201 -1.48 -28.27 127.07
CA SER A 201 -2.81 -28.55 127.62
C SER A 201 -2.81 -28.45 129.14
N GLU A 202 -3.89 -27.93 129.71
CA GLU A 202 -4.13 -27.95 131.16
C GLU A 202 -4.85 -29.23 131.59
N TYR A 203 -4.44 -29.77 132.74
CA TYR A 203 -5.08 -30.91 133.38
C TYR A 203 -5.42 -30.61 134.84
N ALA A 204 -6.63 -31.00 135.24
CA ALA A 204 -7.14 -30.93 136.60
C ALA A 204 -7.00 -32.30 137.28
N LEU A 205 -6.11 -32.43 138.26
CA LEU A 205 -6.04 -33.63 139.10
C LEU A 205 -6.99 -33.50 140.29
N LYS A 206 -7.90 -34.46 140.44
CA LYS A 206 -8.77 -34.64 141.61
C LYS A 206 -8.34 -35.88 142.38
N VAL A 207 -7.87 -35.71 143.61
CA VAL A 207 -7.46 -36.80 144.52
C VAL A 207 -8.52 -36.97 145.58
N SER A 208 -9.05 -38.18 145.73
CA SER A 208 -10.18 -38.49 146.61
C SER A 208 -9.79 -39.51 147.68
N THR A 209 -9.81 -39.14 148.96
CA THR A 209 -9.79 -40.11 150.06
C THR A 209 -11.05 -40.96 149.99
N LEU A 210 -10.91 -42.28 150.07
CA LEU A 210 -12.00 -43.26 150.08
C LEU A 210 -12.16 -43.85 151.47
N SER A 211 -13.41 -44.04 151.93
CA SER A 211 -13.71 -44.84 153.13
C SER A 211 -15.11 -45.44 153.00
N GLY A 212 -15.22 -46.76 152.92
CA GLY A 212 -16.46 -47.47 152.60
C GLY A 212 -17.10 -46.96 151.31
N SER A 213 -18.37 -46.55 151.40
CA SER A 213 -19.11 -45.96 150.26
C SER A 213 -18.79 -44.48 150.01
N ARG A 214 -18.13 -43.80 150.96
CA ARG A 214 -17.96 -42.35 150.98
C ARG A 214 -16.59 -41.91 150.45
N ARG A 215 -16.53 -40.69 149.93
CA ARG A 215 -15.30 -40.07 149.43
C ARG A 215 -15.28 -38.57 149.67
N ALA A 216 -14.10 -38.02 149.96
CA ALA A 216 -13.84 -36.58 150.02
C ALA A 216 -12.61 -36.24 149.20
N SER A 217 -12.59 -35.09 148.52
CA SER A 217 -11.62 -34.85 147.43
C SER A 217 -11.08 -33.43 147.35
N THR A 218 -9.78 -33.32 147.07
CA THR A 218 -9.03 -32.09 146.78
C THR A 218 -8.65 -32.07 145.30
N SER A 219 -8.48 -30.90 144.68
CA SER A 219 -8.05 -30.80 143.28
C SER A 219 -7.10 -29.64 142.99
N ILE A 220 -6.23 -29.82 141.98
CA ILE A 220 -5.25 -28.84 141.49
C ILE A 220 -5.16 -28.90 139.95
N HIS A 221 -4.72 -27.82 139.30
CA HIS A 221 -4.59 -27.70 137.85
C HIS A 221 -3.13 -27.44 137.45
N GLN A 222 -2.68 -27.94 136.28
CA GLN A 222 -1.33 -27.70 135.75
C GLN A 222 -1.24 -27.88 134.22
N TRP A 223 -0.31 -27.16 133.58
CA TRP A 223 -0.08 -27.18 132.12
C TRP A 223 1.13 -28.06 131.71
N THR A 224 1.01 -28.73 130.56
CA THR A 224 2.13 -29.30 129.79
C THR A 224 2.76 -28.24 128.86
N ALA A 225 4.01 -28.45 128.44
CA ALA A 225 4.70 -27.57 127.50
C ALA A 225 4.21 -27.75 126.03
N PRO A 226 4.28 -26.72 125.16
CA PRO A 226 3.93 -26.83 123.74
C PRO A 226 5.03 -27.52 122.91
N SER A 227 4.71 -27.97 121.69
CA SER A 227 5.70 -28.63 120.80
C SER A 227 6.44 -27.65 119.87
N ILE A 228 7.67 -28.04 119.49
CA ILE A 228 8.58 -27.22 118.68
C ILE A 228 8.12 -27.17 117.20
N PRO A 229 7.99 -25.97 116.59
CA PRO A 229 7.69 -25.85 115.16
C PRO A 229 8.77 -26.47 114.27
N THR A 230 8.36 -27.12 113.18
CA THR A 230 9.24 -27.78 112.20
C THR A 230 8.89 -27.35 110.77
N GLN A 231 9.83 -27.55 109.84
CA GLN A 231 9.66 -27.24 108.41
C GLN A 231 9.22 -25.80 108.08
N LEU A 232 9.81 -24.78 108.72
CA LEU A 232 9.58 -23.40 108.27
C LEU A 232 10.06 -23.22 106.82
N ARG A 233 9.20 -22.68 105.97
CA ARG A 233 9.51 -22.29 104.58
C ARG A 233 8.99 -20.89 104.31
N LEU A 234 9.74 -20.13 103.54
CA LEU A 234 9.37 -18.82 103.00
C LEU A 234 9.48 -18.90 101.47
N SER A 235 8.47 -18.44 100.74
CA SER A 235 8.41 -18.53 99.27
C SER A 235 7.83 -17.26 98.64
N PRO A 236 8.19 -16.94 97.38
CA PRO A 236 7.62 -15.79 96.67
C PRO A 236 6.13 -15.98 96.41
N GLY A 237 5.31 -15.03 96.86
CA GLY A 237 3.88 -14.96 96.55
C GLY A 237 3.59 -14.03 95.37
N SER A 238 4.23 -12.86 95.35
CA SER A 238 4.12 -11.88 94.26
C SER A 238 5.35 -10.94 94.27
N SER A 239 5.29 -9.84 93.50
CA SER A 239 6.27 -8.76 93.59
C SER A 239 6.18 -7.97 94.90
N THR A 240 5.10 -8.07 95.67
CA THR A 240 4.94 -7.37 96.95
C THR A 240 4.54 -8.29 98.11
N SER A 241 4.68 -9.61 97.96
CA SER A 241 4.30 -10.58 98.99
C SER A 241 5.14 -11.84 99.05
N LEU A 242 5.29 -12.36 100.27
CA LEU A 242 5.97 -13.63 100.58
C LEU A 242 5.04 -14.51 101.42
N VAL A 243 4.97 -15.80 101.08
CA VAL A 243 4.17 -16.79 101.79
C VAL A 243 5.08 -17.57 102.73
N ALA A 244 4.79 -17.52 104.03
CA ALA A 244 5.42 -18.34 105.05
C ALA A 244 4.54 -19.55 105.39
N SER A 245 5.16 -20.69 105.70
CA SER A 245 4.48 -21.93 106.10
C SER A 245 5.32 -22.76 107.07
N TRP A 246 4.68 -23.47 107.99
CA TRP A 246 5.33 -24.26 109.05
C TRP A 246 4.41 -25.38 109.55
N ALA A 247 5.01 -26.40 110.19
CA ALA A 247 4.33 -27.54 110.79
C ALA A 247 4.68 -27.69 112.28
N GLY A 248 4.05 -28.63 112.99
CA GLY A 248 4.50 -29.09 114.32
C GLY A 248 4.23 -28.15 115.51
N ALA A 249 3.52 -27.04 115.36
CA ALA A 249 3.20 -26.10 116.45
C ALA A 249 1.98 -26.55 117.30
N ALA A 250 1.91 -27.81 117.71
CA ALA A 250 0.83 -28.32 118.54
C ALA A 250 0.92 -27.81 120.00
N GLY A 251 -0.23 -27.56 120.62
CA GLY A 251 -0.31 -26.99 121.98
C GLY A 251 0.06 -25.50 122.10
N ALA A 252 0.66 -24.89 121.08
CA ALA A 252 0.97 -23.46 121.09
C ALA A 252 -0.34 -22.63 121.16
N ALA A 253 -0.48 -21.80 122.19
CA ALA A 253 -1.58 -20.84 122.31
C ALA A 253 -1.37 -19.63 121.39
N TRP A 254 -0.11 -19.23 121.21
CA TRP A 254 0.30 -18.16 120.29
C TRP A 254 1.52 -18.53 119.45
N LEU A 255 1.58 -17.96 118.26
CA LEU A 255 2.69 -17.97 117.29
C LEU A 255 3.17 -16.53 117.11
N HIS A 256 4.48 -16.29 117.16
CA HIS A 256 5.10 -14.98 116.99
C HIS A 256 6.06 -15.05 115.79
N LEU A 257 5.90 -14.15 114.82
CA LEU A 257 6.66 -14.14 113.56
C LEU A 257 7.30 -12.77 113.33
N GLU A 258 8.56 -12.75 112.92
CA GLU A 258 9.34 -11.53 112.69
C GLU A 258 10.03 -11.58 111.32
N LEU A 259 9.65 -10.68 110.41
CA LEU A 259 10.21 -10.58 109.06
C LEU A 259 11.15 -9.37 108.96
N HIS A 260 12.37 -9.59 108.52
CA HIS A 260 13.41 -8.58 108.30
C HIS A 260 13.69 -8.42 106.80
N ASN A 261 13.91 -7.18 106.35
CA ASN A 261 14.45 -6.87 105.03
C ASN A 261 15.98 -6.96 105.09
N LEU A 262 16.62 -7.76 104.23
CA LEU A 262 18.07 -7.97 104.27
C LEU A 262 18.86 -6.84 103.60
N LEU A 263 18.25 -6.06 102.70
CA LEU A 263 18.87 -4.91 102.04
C LEU A 263 19.02 -3.72 103.01
N THR A 264 18.01 -3.49 103.85
CA THR A 264 17.99 -2.38 104.82
C THR A 264 18.31 -2.80 106.26
N GLN A 265 18.41 -4.12 106.52
CA GLN A 265 18.56 -4.75 107.84
C GLN A 265 17.43 -4.43 108.85
N THR A 266 16.33 -3.81 108.41
CA THR A 266 15.20 -3.42 109.26
C THR A 266 14.16 -4.53 109.44
N VAL A 267 13.66 -4.70 110.66
CA VAL A 267 12.39 -5.42 110.89
C VAL A 267 11.29 -4.73 110.09
N THR A 268 10.61 -5.51 109.24
CA THR A 268 9.57 -5.05 108.32
C THR A 268 8.17 -5.36 108.85
N THR A 269 8.00 -6.48 109.57
CA THR A 269 6.71 -6.87 110.15
C THR A 269 6.92 -7.81 111.34
N THR A 270 6.23 -7.54 112.45
CA THR A 270 6.11 -8.43 113.62
C THR A 270 4.64 -8.83 113.80
N LEU A 271 4.34 -10.12 113.92
CA LEU A 271 2.98 -10.64 114.02
C LEU A 271 2.84 -11.65 115.18
N SER A 272 1.91 -11.39 116.11
CA SER A 272 1.47 -12.37 117.12
C SER A 272 0.08 -12.91 116.76
N ALA A 273 -0.01 -14.19 116.43
CA ALA A 273 -1.24 -14.87 116.02
C ALA A 273 -1.63 -15.98 117.03
N ARG A 274 -2.93 -16.30 117.15
CA ARG A 274 -3.43 -17.36 118.06
C ARG A 274 -3.33 -18.75 117.40
N ARG A 275 -3.48 -19.80 118.23
CA ARG A 275 -3.51 -21.22 117.82
C ARG A 275 -4.34 -21.47 116.56
N GLY A 276 -3.76 -22.14 115.56
CA GLY A 276 -4.44 -22.60 114.35
C GLY A 276 -3.79 -22.24 113.00
N LEU A 277 -2.89 -21.25 112.95
CA LEU A 277 -2.20 -20.91 111.70
C LEU A 277 -1.02 -21.88 111.42
N THR A 278 -0.98 -22.40 110.20
CA THR A 278 0.14 -23.18 109.60
C THR A 278 0.84 -22.41 108.48
N SER A 279 0.32 -21.25 108.09
CA SER A 279 0.88 -20.37 107.08
C SER A 279 0.41 -18.92 107.29
N TYR A 280 1.17 -17.97 106.76
CA TYR A 280 0.84 -16.55 106.75
C TYR A 280 1.48 -15.87 105.55
N THR A 281 0.77 -14.96 104.89
CA THR A 281 1.27 -14.21 103.74
C THR A 281 1.59 -12.77 104.16
N PHE A 282 2.87 -12.42 104.15
CA PHE A 282 3.33 -11.05 104.29
C PHE A 282 3.01 -10.28 103.01
N GLN A 283 2.39 -9.10 103.13
CA GLN A 283 1.95 -8.24 102.03
C GLN A 283 2.65 -6.87 102.13
N HIS A 284 2.56 -6.06 101.08
CA HIS A 284 3.15 -4.70 101.00
C HIS A 284 4.68 -4.65 101.12
N LEU A 285 5.35 -5.73 100.73
CA LEU A 285 6.81 -5.82 100.66
C LEU A 285 7.34 -5.11 99.39
N GLN A 286 8.61 -4.70 99.40
CA GLN A 286 9.28 -4.11 98.24
C GLN A 286 9.57 -5.17 97.15
N PRO A 287 9.41 -4.86 95.85
CA PRO A 287 9.79 -5.74 94.74
C PRO A 287 11.28 -5.95 94.55
N GLY A 288 11.66 -7.14 94.07
CA GLY A 288 13.04 -7.54 93.80
C GLY A 288 13.94 -7.60 95.04
N THR A 289 13.38 -7.76 96.24
CA THR A 289 14.08 -7.57 97.52
C THR A 289 14.10 -8.87 98.33
N GLN A 290 15.22 -9.15 99.02
CA GLN A 290 15.40 -10.33 99.87
C GLN A 290 14.99 -10.09 101.33
N TYR A 291 14.33 -11.08 101.94
CA TYR A 291 13.85 -11.05 103.32
C TYR A 291 14.24 -12.31 104.10
N LEU A 292 14.28 -12.17 105.42
CA LEU A 292 14.56 -13.22 106.42
C LEU A 292 13.39 -13.27 107.42
N LEU A 293 12.89 -14.47 107.75
CA LEU A 293 11.81 -14.72 108.71
C LEU A 293 12.31 -15.54 109.89
N GLY A 294 11.93 -15.15 111.11
CA GLY A 294 11.99 -15.97 112.33
C GLY A 294 10.60 -16.31 112.89
N LEU A 295 10.52 -17.37 113.71
CA LEU A 295 9.30 -17.91 114.30
C LEU A 295 9.52 -18.33 115.77
N SER A 296 8.57 -18.04 116.67
CA SER A 296 8.52 -18.58 118.04
C SER A 296 7.08 -18.88 118.49
N VAL A 297 6.90 -19.64 119.58
CA VAL A 297 5.60 -20.08 120.10
C VAL A 297 5.51 -19.97 121.62
N THR A 298 4.29 -19.75 122.14
CA THR A 298 4.03 -19.71 123.59
C THR A 298 2.77 -20.49 123.99
N ALA A 299 2.76 -21.07 125.19
CA ALA A 299 1.58 -21.67 125.82
C ALA A 299 1.71 -21.61 127.35
N GLY A 300 0.69 -21.11 128.05
CA GLY A 300 0.80 -20.80 129.48
C GLY A 300 1.97 -19.85 129.75
N SER A 301 2.87 -20.24 130.65
CA SER A 301 4.13 -19.54 130.94
C SER A 301 5.33 -19.99 130.08
N TYR A 302 5.16 -21.00 129.21
CA TYR A 302 6.25 -21.56 128.40
C TYR A 302 6.38 -20.85 127.05
N THR A 303 7.63 -20.58 126.64
CA THR A 303 8.00 -19.94 125.36
C THR A 303 9.13 -20.72 124.70
N ILE A 304 9.05 -20.95 123.38
CA ILE A 304 10.03 -21.72 122.59
C ILE A 304 10.30 -21.01 121.26
N VAL A 305 11.57 -20.90 120.87
CA VAL A 305 12.00 -20.30 119.58
C VAL A 305 12.20 -21.40 118.53
N GLY A 306 11.83 -21.12 117.28
CA GLY A 306 11.93 -22.02 116.12
C GLY A 306 13.04 -21.63 115.12
N PRO A 307 13.07 -22.28 113.94
CA PRO A 307 14.06 -22.01 112.89
C PRO A 307 13.76 -20.74 112.08
N ASN A 308 14.72 -20.31 111.26
CA ASN A 308 14.61 -19.15 110.35
C ASN A 308 14.60 -19.56 108.86
N ALA A 309 14.08 -18.71 107.97
CA ALA A 309 14.03 -18.95 106.51
C ALA A 309 14.16 -17.65 105.68
N THR A 310 14.67 -17.72 104.43
CA THR A 310 14.87 -16.55 103.54
C THR A 310 14.24 -16.71 102.16
N ALA A 311 13.75 -15.63 101.55
CA ALA A 311 13.24 -15.60 100.18
C ALA A 311 13.37 -14.21 99.53
N TRP A 312 13.18 -14.12 98.21
CA TRP A 312 13.08 -12.88 97.44
C TRP A 312 11.63 -12.63 96.99
N THR A 313 11.21 -11.37 96.88
CA THR A 313 10.02 -10.98 96.11
C THR A 313 10.34 -10.93 94.60
N TYR A 314 9.33 -11.12 93.74
CA TYR A 314 9.54 -10.97 92.29
C TYR A 314 9.86 -9.50 91.91
N PRO A 315 10.71 -9.25 90.89
CA PRO A 315 10.85 -7.91 90.31
C PRO A 315 9.57 -7.50 89.55
N LEU A 316 9.34 -6.19 89.41
CA LEU A 316 8.32 -5.66 88.52
C LEU A 316 8.84 -5.59 87.07
N SER A 317 7.95 -5.82 86.10
CA SER A 317 8.24 -5.60 84.68
C SER A 317 8.44 -4.11 84.36
N PRO A 318 9.31 -3.77 83.38
CA PRO A 318 9.52 -2.39 82.98
C PRO A 318 8.27 -1.82 82.30
N GLY A 319 7.94 -0.58 82.62
CA GLY A 319 6.77 0.11 82.06
C GLY A 319 7.06 0.76 80.72
N ASN A 320 6.00 1.03 79.94
CA ASN A 320 6.03 1.93 78.79
C ASN A 320 7.16 1.64 77.76
N VAL A 321 7.42 0.35 77.49
CA VAL A 321 8.47 -0.10 76.56
C VAL A 321 8.07 0.30 75.14
N THR A 322 8.80 1.26 74.59
CA THR A 322 8.57 1.85 73.27
C THR A 322 9.81 1.72 72.40
N LEU A 323 9.60 1.53 71.11
CA LEU A 323 10.62 1.53 70.07
C LEU A 323 10.26 2.67 69.10
N SER A 324 11.24 3.45 68.66
CA SER A 324 11.02 4.56 67.73
C SER A 324 12.20 4.70 66.77
N SER A 325 12.00 5.36 65.63
CA SER A 325 13.11 5.83 64.81
C SER A 325 14.00 6.79 65.60
N ALA A 326 15.30 6.76 65.30
CA ALA A 326 16.27 7.74 65.77
C ALA A 326 16.83 8.54 64.58
N GLU A 327 17.79 9.44 64.83
CA GLU A 327 18.22 10.45 63.85
C GLU A 327 18.89 9.88 62.58
N GLU A 328 19.38 8.64 62.61
CA GLU A 328 19.93 7.96 61.44
C GLU A 328 18.91 6.98 60.84
N GLN A 329 18.79 6.95 59.51
CA GLN A 329 17.80 6.16 58.76
C GLN A 329 17.87 4.62 58.99
N ASN A 330 19.00 4.12 59.49
CA ASN A 330 19.23 2.72 59.86
C ASN A 330 19.38 2.52 61.39
N SER A 331 18.73 3.38 62.19
CA SER A 331 18.80 3.34 63.66
C SER A 331 17.41 3.38 64.33
N LEU A 332 17.25 2.62 65.41
CA LEU A 332 16.05 2.61 66.26
C LEU A 332 16.43 2.83 67.73
N GLN A 333 15.68 3.65 68.45
CA GLN A 333 15.84 3.89 69.89
C GLN A 333 14.74 3.15 70.68
N ALA A 334 15.17 2.30 71.61
CA ALA A 334 14.32 1.70 72.62
C ALA A 334 14.31 2.56 73.89
N ARG A 335 13.13 2.77 74.47
CA ARG A 335 12.91 3.57 75.69
C ARG A 335 11.92 2.85 76.62
N TRP A 336 12.14 2.93 77.93
CA TRP A 336 11.24 2.32 78.93
C TRP A 336 11.25 3.10 80.25
N SER A 337 10.15 2.97 81.00
CA SER A 337 10.04 3.45 82.37
C SER A 337 10.66 2.44 83.34
N ILE A 338 11.64 2.91 84.12
CA ILE A 338 12.36 2.11 85.12
C ILE A 338 11.37 1.71 86.24
N PRO A 339 11.22 0.40 86.55
CA PRO A 339 10.27 -0.05 87.58
C PRO A 339 10.80 0.18 89.00
N VAL A 340 9.86 0.37 89.93
CA VAL A 340 10.15 0.54 91.37
C VAL A 340 10.50 -0.80 92.03
N GLY A 341 11.48 -0.78 92.93
CA GLY A 341 12.05 -1.99 93.55
C GLY A 341 13.55 -2.12 93.27
N HIS A 342 14.18 -3.12 93.87
CA HIS A 342 15.59 -3.43 93.65
C HIS A 342 15.77 -4.28 92.38
N ARG A 343 16.91 -4.11 91.70
CA ARG A 343 17.22 -4.66 90.38
C ARG A 343 18.72 -4.63 90.14
N ASP A 344 19.27 -5.68 89.53
CA ASP A 344 20.70 -5.80 89.26
C ASP A 344 21.07 -5.14 87.92
N PHE A 345 20.34 -5.49 86.86
CA PHE A 345 20.54 -4.96 85.51
C PHE A 345 19.28 -5.10 84.65
N CYS A 346 19.28 -4.41 83.51
CA CYS A 346 18.31 -4.56 82.44
C CYS A 346 18.98 -5.21 81.23
N LEU A 347 18.39 -6.29 80.72
CA LEU A 347 18.77 -6.92 79.45
C LEU A 347 17.80 -6.47 78.36
N VAL A 348 18.34 -5.83 77.32
CA VAL A 348 17.57 -5.31 76.18
C VAL A 348 17.85 -6.18 74.96
N THR A 349 16.82 -6.85 74.45
CA THR A 349 16.90 -7.84 73.37
C THR A 349 16.12 -7.34 72.17
N LEU A 350 16.80 -7.07 71.06
CA LEU A 350 16.20 -6.71 69.78
C LEU A 350 15.90 -7.95 68.95
N ARG A 351 14.68 -8.04 68.40
CA ARG A 351 14.16 -9.16 67.59
C ARG A 351 13.77 -8.69 66.20
N GLU A 352 13.88 -9.56 65.19
CA GLU A 352 13.35 -9.30 63.85
C GLU A 352 11.89 -9.74 63.79
N GLY A 353 10.96 -8.83 63.52
CA GLY A 353 9.52 -9.07 63.69
C GLY A 353 9.07 -9.12 65.16
N GLU A 354 7.82 -9.51 65.38
CA GLU A 354 7.16 -9.48 66.70
C GLU A 354 7.48 -10.74 67.53
N ASP A 355 7.39 -11.93 66.94
CA ASP A 355 7.73 -13.22 67.58
C ASP A 355 9.13 -13.76 67.24
N GLY A 356 9.91 -13.04 66.42
CA GLY A 356 11.11 -13.59 65.78
C GLY A 356 12.36 -13.70 66.66
N VAL A 357 13.42 -14.19 66.01
CA VAL A 357 14.71 -14.55 66.62
C VAL A 357 15.42 -13.31 67.20
N PRO A 358 15.99 -13.40 68.42
CA PRO A 358 16.81 -12.31 68.98
C PRO A 358 18.10 -12.13 68.17
N ILE A 359 18.34 -10.89 67.70
CA ILE A 359 19.47 -10.52 66.83
C ILE A 359 20.62 -9.92 67.64
N ARG A 360 20.29 -9.09 68.64
CA ARG A 360 21.26 -8.40 69.50
C ARG A 360 20.71 -8.29 70.91
N ASN A 361 21.53 -8.65 71.88
CA ASN A 361 21.27 -8.47 73.30
C ASN A 361 22.28 -7.45 73.84
N ILE A 362 21.80 -6.45 74.58
CA ILE A 362 22.62 -5.42 75.23
C ILE A 362 22.26 -5.42 76.72
N SER A 363 23.25 -5.67 77.57
CA SER A 363 23.12 -5.48 79.02
C SER A 363 23.34 -4.02 79.38
N VAL A 364 22.52 -3.51 80.29
CA VAL A 364 22.48 -2.10 80.70
C VAL A 364 22.34 -2.02 82.22
N SER A 365 22.98 -1.03 82.83
CA SER A 365 22.78 -0.70 84.24
C SER A 365 21.30 -0.46 84.55
N GLY A 366 20.82 -0.92 85.71
CA GLY A 366 19.40 -0.88 86.07
C GLY A 366 18.78 0.53 86.13
N ASP A 367 19.60 1.59 86.16
CA ASP A 367 19.17 2.99 86.22
C ASP A 367 19.07 3.69 84.86
N ASN A 368 19.39 3.00 83.75
CA ASN A 368 19.22 3.55 82.41
C ASN A 368 17.88 3.10 81.81
N GLY A 369 17.13 4.07 81.26
CA GLY A 369 15.83 3.87 80.61
C GLY A 369 15.84 3.89 79.07
N HIS A 370 17.01 3.87 78.41
CA HIS A 370 17.10 3.90 76.94
C HIS A 370 18.36 3.22 76.36
N VAL A 371 18.23 2.72 75.13
CA VAL A 371 19.31 2.17 74.28
C VAL A 371 19.01 2.51 72.81
N THR A 372 20.02 2.94 72.05
CA THR A 372 19.92 3.10 70.58
C THR A 372 20.64 1.95 69.87
N PHE A 373 19.99 1.38 68.85
CA PHE A 373 20.52 0.32 67.99
C PHE A 373 20.89 0.90 66.62
N HIS A 374 22.19 0.91 66.29
CA HIS A 374 22.71 1.42 65.01
C HIS A 374 23.02 0.29 64.02
N GLY A 375 22.94 0.58 62.71
CA GLY A 375 23.28 -0.38 61.65
C GLY A 375 22.29 -1.54 61.56
N LEU A 376 20.99 -1.23 61.59
CA LEU A 376 19.90 -2.17 61.33
C LEU A 376 19.62 -2.27 59.82
N SER A 377 18.89 -3.30 59.39
CA SER A 377 18.44 -3.41 58.00
C SER A 377 17.26 -2.46 57.75
N SER A 378 17.35 -1.68 56.69
CA SER A 378 16.26 -0.82 56.19
C SER A 378 15.03 -1.67 55.80
N GLY A 379 13.82 -1.15 55.99
CA GLY A 379 12.57 -1.78 55.55
C GLY A 379 12.15 -3.06 56.28
N LYS A 380 12.58 -3.27 57.53
CA LYS A 380 12.19 -4.42 58.37
C LYS A 380 11.45 -3.98 59.63
N GLN A 381 10.49 -4.81 60.07
CA GLN A 381 9.87 -4.69 61.39
C GLN A 381 10.85 -5.23 62.45
N TYR A 382 11.03 -4.48 63.54
CA TYR A 382 11.78 -4.90 64.72
C TYR A 382 10.92 -4.75 65.97
N SER A 383 11.09 -5.61 66.95
CA SER A 383 10.53 -5.45 68.30
C SER A 383 11.64 -5.49 69.34
N VAL A 384 11.41 -4.87 70.50
CA VAL A 384 12.37 -4.92 71.62
C VAL A 384 11.71 -5.51 72.87
N GLN A 385 12.39 -6.49 73.47
CA GLN A 385 12.08 -7.05 74.78
C GLN A 385 13.04 -6.45 75.80
N VAL A 386 12.51 -5.83 76.87
CA VAL A 386 13.31 -5.35 78.01
C VAL A 386 13.02 -6.26 79.19
N THR A 387 14.06 -6.93 79.70
CA THR A 387 13.98 -7.86 80.84
C THR A 387 14.76 -7.30 82.01
N VAL A 388 14.07 -7.08 83.14
CA VAL A 388 14.65 -6.65 84.41
C VAL A 388 14.98 -7.88 85.24
N VAL A 389 16.18 -7.94 85.81
CA VAL A 389 16.68 -9.05 86.63
C VAL A 389 16.91 -8.59 88.07
N ALA A 390 16.49 -9.41 89.03
CA ALA A 390 16.77 -9.24 90.47
C ALA A 390 17.01 -10.62 91.09
N GLY A 391 18.27 -10.92 91.41
CA GLY A 391 18.70 -12.23 91.88
C GLY A 391 18.32 -13.36 90.90
N PRO A 392 17.67 -14.44 91.36
CA PRO A 392 17.27 -15.56 90.49
C PRO A 392 15.98 -15.30 89.67
N TYR A 393 15.37 -14.11 89.78
CA TYR A 393 14.09 -13.80 89.17
C TYR A 393 14.17 -12.70 88.11
N GLN A 394 13.35 -12.83 87.07
CA GLN A 394 13.31 -11.92 85.93
C GLN A 394 11.87 -11.55 85.54
N ALA A 395 11.67 -10.32 85.07
CA ALA A 395 10.38 -9.84 84.56
C ALA A 395 10.60 -9.03 83.28
N SER A 396 9.88 -9.34 82.21
CA SER A 396 10.06 -8.71 80.89
C SER A 396 8.79 -8.08 80.33
N ALA A 397 8.95 -6.98 79.60
CA ALA A 397 7.92 -6.40 78.75
C ALA A 397 8.44 -6.19 77.32
N HIS A 398 7.51 -6.10 76.36
CA HIS A 398 7.78 -6.00 74.92
C HIS A 398 7.24 -4.68 74.37
N SER A 399 7.93 -4.10 73.38
CA SER A 399 7.31 -3.10 72.51
C SER A 399 6.39 -3.76 71.48
N THR A 400 5.46 -2.98 70.92
CA THR A 400 4.92 -3.27 69.59
C THR A 400 6.05 -3.27 68.56
N GLY A 401 5.89 -4.00 67.45
CA GLY A 401 6.84 -3.94 66.34
C GLY A 401 6.83 -2.58 65.63
N VAL A 402 8.02 -2.09 65.26
CA VAL A 402 8.22 -0.83 64.55
C VAL A 402 9.15 -1.05 63.37
N TRP A 403 8.81 -0.43 62.25
CA TRP A 403 9.53 -0.55 60.97
C TRP A 403 10.70 0.43 60.90
N THR A 404 11.85 -0.03 60.39
CA THR A 404 12.88 0.87 59.83
C THR A 404 12.40 1.43 58.49
N GLU A 405 12.82 2.64 58.14
CA GLU A 405 12.49 3.22 56.83
C GLU A 405 13.03 2.32 55.70
N PRO A 406 12.25 2.06 54.64
CA PRO A 406 12.69 1.22 53.53
C PRO A 406 13.61 1.97 52.58
N LEU A 407 14.64 1.29 52.06
CA LEU A 407 15.54 1.86 51.07
C LEU A 407 14.91 1.77 49.68
N ALA A 408 15.00 2.85 48.91
CA ALA A 408 14.50 2.88 47.53
C ALA A 408 15.26 1.85 46.66
N PRO A 409 14.57 1.12 45.75
CA PRO A 409 15.17 -0.03 45.10
C PRO A 409 16.30 0.36 44.13
N ALA A 410 17.24 -0.56 43.96
CA ALA A 410 18.35 -0.45 43.02
C ALA A 410 17.98 -1.03 41.64
N GLY A 411 18.87 -0.89 40.66
CA GLY A 411 18.70 -1.46 39.30
C GLY A 411 17.48 -0.95 38.51
N VAL A 412 16.82 0.13 38.95
CA VAL A 412 15.57 0.63 38.35
C VAL A 412 15.78 0.98 36.88
N SER A 413 15.03 0.31 36.01
CA SER A 413 15.13 0.39 34.57
C SER A 413 13.73 0.33 33.94
N LEU A 414 13.53 1.10 32.86
CA LEU A 414 12.27 1.17 32.12
C LEU A 414 12.59 0.91 30.64
N SER A 415 12.09 -0.19 30.09
CA SER A 415 12.40 -0.64 28.73
C SER A 415 11.14 -0.88 27.92
N SER A 416 11.06 -0.29 26.73
CA SER A 416 9.97 -0.51 25.79
C SER A 416 10.05 -1.84 25.03
N GLN A 417 11.21 -2.50 25.01
CA GLN A 417 11.45 -3.78 24.30
C GLN A 417 10.98 -3.82 22.81
N GLY A 418 10.79 -2.66 22.17
CA GLY A 418 10.22 -2.54 20.81
C GLY A 418 8.68 -2.41 20.75
N SER A 419 7.99 -2.39 21.89
CA SER A 419 6.54 -2.24 21.98
C SER A 419 6.08 -0.78 21.85
N PRO A 420 5.03 -0.50 21.06
CA PRO A 420 4.36 0.80 21.04
C PRO A 420 3.31 0.96 22.15
N HIS A 421 2.85 -0.14 22.76
CA HIS A 421 1.75 -0.13 23.73
C HIS A 421 2.15 -0.56 25.14
N SER A 422 3.42 -0.92 25.35
CA SER A 422 3.89 -1.32 26.67
C SER A 422 5.31 -0.94 27.01
N LEU A 423 5.54 -0.85 28.31
CA LEU A 423 6.84 -0.64 28.95
C LEU A 423 7.01 -1.70 30.05
N LEU A 424 8.12 -2.42 30.01
CA LEU A 424 8.59 -3.22 31.15
C LEU A 424 9.36 -2.31 32.10
N ALA A 425 8.83 -2.12 33.31
CA ALA A 425 9.60 -1.62 34.42
C ALA A 425 10.24 -2.81 35.17
N SER A 426 11.51 -2.69 35.53
CA SER A 426 12.26 -3.70 36.30
C SER A 426 13.19 -3.06 37.32
N TRP A 427 13.33 -3.68 38.49
CA TRP A 427 14.14 -3.21 39.61
C TRP A 427 14.69 -4.39 40.42
N GLU A 428 15.75 -4.16 41.18
CA GLU A 428 16.32 -5.17 42.09
C GLU A 428 15.43 -5.34 43.33
N GLU A 429 15.35 -6.55 43.89
CA GLU A 429 14.48 -6.79 45.06
C GLU A 429 14.99 -6.03 46.28
N ALA A 430 14.14 -5.16 46.81
CA ALA A 430 14.40 -4.39 48.02
C ALA A 430 13.59 -4.92 49.22
N VAL A 431 14.06 -4.59 50.42
CA VAL A 431 13.49 -5.08 51.68
C VAL A 431 12.31 -4.19 52.09
N GLY A 432 11.14 -4.80 52.23
CA GLY A 432 9.86 -4.15 52.56
C GLY A 432 8.69 -5.12 52.34
N GLU A 433 7.46 -4.66 52.55
CA GLU A 433 6.23 -5.44 52.33
C GLU A 433 5.78 -5.40 50.86
N GLY A 434 6.17 -4.37 50.12
CA GLY A 434 5.77 -4.18 48.73
C GLY A 434 6.34 -2.93 48.07
N TYR A 435 5.79 -2.61 46.90
CA TYR A 435 6.17 -1.48 46.08
C TYR A 435 4.96 -0.62 45.74
N LEU A 436 5.09 0.70 45.92
CA LEU A 436 4.20 1.69 45.33
C LEU A 436 4.80 2.14 44.00
N LEU A 437 4.07 1.87 42.92
CA LEU A 437 4.47 2.24 41.57
C LEU A 437 3.58 3.37 41.04
N ALA A 438 4.21 4.36 40.43
CA ALA A 438 3.58 5.49 39.77
C ALA A 438 4.08 5.53 38.32
N LEU A 439 3.17 5.31 37.35
CA LEU A 439 3.45 5.57 35.93
C LEU A 439 2.60 6.74 35.47
N SER A 440 3.22 7.77 34.90
CA SER A 440 2.53 8.95 34.36
C SER A 440 3.11 9.37 33.00
N PRO A 441 2.28 9.78 32.03
CA PRO A 441 2.74 10.64 30.95
C PRO A 441 3.07 12.02 31.56
N THR A 442 4.11 12.70 31.08
CA THR A 442 4.72 13.88 31.75
C THR A 442 3.85 15.14 31.90
N GLU A 443 2.55 15.07 31.59
CA GLU A 443 1.60 16.18 31.70
C GLU A 443 0.29 15.84 32.46
N HIS A 444 -0.04 14.56 32.66
CA HIS A 444 -1.41 14.12 32.99
C HIS A 444 -1.43 12.87 33.92
N PRO A 445 -2.56 12.55 34.60
CA PRO A 445 -2.50 11.94 35.94
C PRO A 445 -2.00 10.49 36.03
N VAL A 446 -1.50 10.17 37.23
CA VAL A 446 -0.69 8.98 37.55
C VAL A 446 -1.54 7.71 37.67
N LYS A 447 -1.07 6.61 37.05
CA LYS A 447 -1.64 5.26 37.20
C LYS A 447 -0.99 4.52 38.38
N ASN A 448 -1.34 4.94 39.60
CA ASN A 448 -0.83 4.34 40.84
C ASN A 448 -1.17 2.84 40.92
N SER A 449 -0.19 2.02 41.26
CA SER A 449 -0.31 0.56 41.39
C SER A 449 0.47 0.07 42.61
N SER A 450 -0.17 -0.68 43.50
CA SER A 450 0.47 -1.30 44.67
C SER A 450 0.77 -2.77 44.40
N LEU A 451 2.03 -3.18 44.56
CA LEU A 451 2.47 -4.58 44.42
C LEU A 451 2.95 -5.14 45.76
N LEU A 452 2.74 -6.44 45.96
CA LEU A 452 3.33 -7.19 47.07
C LEU A 452 4.82 -7.52 46.79
N ARG A 453 5.58 -7.77 47.86
CA ARG A 453 6.97 -8.24 47.77
C ARG A 453 7.09 -9.50 46.90
N GLY A 454 8.20 -9.63 46.19
CA GLY A 454 8.53 -10.76 45.31
C GLY A 454 8.32 -10.45 43.82
N VAL A 455 7.64 -9.36 43.47
CA VAL A 455 7.56 -8.85 42.11
C VAL A 455 8.67 -7.83 41.88
N THR A 456 9.61 -8.14 40.98
CA THR A 456 10.76 -7.29 40.59
C THR A 456 10.62 -6.67 39.20
N SER A 457 9.54 -6.98 38.49
CA SER A 457 9.21 -6.34 37.21
C SER A 457 7.71 -6.34 36.93
N VAL A 458 7.22 -5.30 36.26
CA VAL A 458 5.85 -5.19 35.77
C VAL A 458 5.83 -4.62 34.36
N THR A 459 5.07 -5.28 33.48
CA THR A 459 4.73 -4.77 32.15
C THR A 459 3.46 -3.91 32.25
N TYR A 460 3.57 -2.64 31.93
CA TYR A 460 2.42 -1.75 31.78
C TYR A 460 1.86 -1.87 30.36
N GLU A 461 0.71 -2.52 30.21
CA GLU A 461 0.00 -2.67 28.93
C GLU A 461 -1.06 -1.57 28.70
N GLY A 462 -1.36 -1.32 27.43
CA GLY A 462 -2.37 -0.33 27.00
C GLY A 462 -1.91 1.13 27.08
N LEU A 463 -0.61 1.37 26.92
CA LEU A 463 -0.02 2.71 26.89
C LEU A 463 -0.20 3.40 25.52
N HIS A 464 -0.05 4.73 25.53
CA HIS A 464 -0.11 5.55 24.33
C HIS A 464 1.23 5.45 23.59
N PRO A 465 1.24 5.17 22.26
CA PRO A 465 2.45 5.13 21.46
C PRO A 465 3.20 6.46 21.40
N GLY A 466 4.52 6.39 21.18
CA GLY A 466 5.40 7.56 21.06
C GLY A 466 5.36 8.53 22.24
N THR A 467 4.95 8.10 23.43
CA THR A 467 4.75 8.96 24.59
C THR A 467 5.89 8.77 25.59
N LEU A 468 6.42 9.87 26.11
CA LEU A 468 7.38 9.86 27.20
C LEU A 468 6.66 9.60 28.52
N TYR A 469 6.98 8.47 29.15
CA TYR A 469 6.45 8.11 30.46
C TYR A 469 7.54 8.29 31.53
N SER A 470 7.16 8.88 32.67
CA SER A 470 7.90 8.80 33.93
C SER A 470 7.41 7.59 34.72
N PHE A 471 8.34 6.74 35.16
CA PHE A 471 8.10 5.65 36.09
C PHE A 471 8.81 5.95 37.40
N GLU A 472 8.04 5.98 38.48
CA GLU A 472 8.50 6.17 39.84
C GLU A 472 8.16 4.93 40.68
N VAL A 473 9.18 4.37 41.34
CA VAL A 473 9.04 3.26 42.28
C VAL A 473 9.50 3.67 43.67
N SER A 474 8.66 3.39 44.67
CA SER A 474 8.97 3.53 46.09
C SER A 474 8.72 2.19 46.79
N THR A 475 9.58 1.83 47.75
CA THR A 475 9.37 0.66 48.62
C THR A 475 8.48 1.04 49.81
N VAL A 476 7.64 0.10 50.25
CA VAL A 476 6.69 0.28 51.35
C VAL A 476 7.02 -0.70 52.47
N ALA A 477 7.06 -0.21 53.71
CA ALA A 477 7.26 -1.01 54.91
C ALA A 477 6.44 -0.42 56.07
N GLY A 478 5.29 -1.04 56.37
CA GLY A 478 4.29 -0.49 57.26
C GLY A 478 3.82 0.91 56.80
N PRO A 479 3.86 1.93 57.67
CA PRO A 479 3.44 3.29 57.33
C PRO A 479 4.50 4.08 56.54
N TYR A 480 5.71 3.54 56.33
CA TYR A 480 6.82 4.27 55.72
C TYR A 480 6.98 3.92 54.23
N THR A 481 7.26 4.95 53.44
CA THR A 481 7.56 4.87 52.00
C THR A 481 8.93 5.47 51.72
N SER A 482 9.75 4.79 50.91
CA SER A 482 11.06 5.34 50.50
C SER A 482 10.90 6.61 49.66
N SER A 483 11.99 7.35 49.46
CA SER A 483 12.04 8.33 48.38
C SER A 483 11.84 7.63 47.02
N PRO A 484 11.07 8.21 46.08
CA PRO A 484 10.81 7.59 44.79
C PRO A 484 12.05 7.60 43.90
N ARG A 485 12.35 6.46 43.26
CA ARG A 485 13.31 6.39 42.16
C ARG A 485 12.57 6.60 40.85
N SER A 486 12.78 7.76 40.23
CA SER A 486 12.24 8.12 38.92
C SER A 486 13.19 7.72 37.78
N VAL A 487 12.65 7.10 36.73
CA VAL A 487 13.29 6.90 35.43
C VAL A 487 12.27 7.14 34.31
N SER A 488 12.70 7.71 33.17
CA SER A 488 11.80 8.05 32.06
C SER A 488 12.23 7.39 30.75
N ASN A 489 11.27 6.87 29.97
CA ASN A 489 11.53 6.32 28.64
C ASN A 489 10.31 6.46 27.71
N TRP A 490 10.54 6.31 26.40
CA TRP A 490 9.53 6.44 25.35
C TRP A 490 8.93 5.07 24.98
N THR A 491 7.61 5.01 24.81
CA THR A 491 7.00 3.92 24.01
C THR A 491 7.37 4.09 22.54
N TYR A 492 7.41 2.99 21.77
CA TYR A 492 7.68 3.12 20.33
C TYR A 492 6.56 3.90 19.61
N PRO A 493 6.87 4.74 18.62
CA PRO A 493 5.85 5.39 17.81
C PRO A 493 5.21 4.37 16.84
N LEU A 494 3.90 4.47 16.64
CA LEU A 494 3.23 3.72 15.57
C LEU A 494 3.73 4.19 14.19
N PRO A 495 3.77 3.29 13.19
CA PRO A 495 4.07 3.69 11.83
C PRO A 495 2.97 4.61 11.28
N LEU A 496 3.38 5.62 10.51
CA LEU A 496 2.47 6.52 9.80
C LEU A 496 1.52 5.78 8.86
N GLU A 497 0.28 6.28 8.77
CA GLU A 497 -0.78 5.66 8.00
C GLU A 497 -0.89 6.23 6.57
N GLN A 498 -1.48 5.44 5.67
CA GLN A 498 -1.86 5.89 4.31
C GLN A 498 -0.70 6.58 3.53
N LEU A 499 0.54 6.10 3.68
CA LEU A 499 1.70 6.62 2.94
C LEU A 499 1.50 6.46 1.43
N THR A 500 1.31 7.59 0.76
CA THR A 500 1.16 7.71 -0.69
C THR A 500 2.29 8.54 -1.27
N LEU A 501 2.62 8.24 -2.53
CA LEU A 501 3.55 8.99 -3.36
C LEU A 501 2.85 9.16 -4.71
N SER A 502 2.80 10.39 -5.21
CA SER A 502 2.13 10.71 -6.47
C SER A 502 2.86 11.82 -7.20
N ASN A 503 3.09 11.66 -8.50
CA ASN A 503 3.67 12.74 -9.32
C ASN A 503 2.73 13.94 -9.56
N GLY A 504 1.41 13.79 -9.42
CA GLY A 504 0.45 14.88 -9.69
C GLY A 504 0.46 15.43 -11.12
N GLY A 505 1.10 14.74 -12.07
CA GLY A 505 1.40 15.23 -13.43
C GLY A 505 2.77 15.92 -13.59
N HIS A 506 3.55 16.09 -12.51
CA HIS A 506 4.86 16.72 -12.55
C HIS A 506 5.96 15.73 -12.98
N SER A 507 6.89 16.20 -13.82
CA SER A 507 7.96 15.37 -14.38
C SER A 507 9.26 15.35 -13.58
N THR A 508 9.52 16.38 -12.77
CA THR A 508 10.76 16.49 -11.97
C THR A 508 10.51 16.46 -10.47
N SER A 509 9.28 16.13 -10.04
CA SER A 509 8.93 16.05 -8.62
C SER A 509 7.92 14.95 -8.31
N LEU A 510 7.91 14.52 -7.05
CA LEU A 510 6.92 13.63 -6.46
C LEU A 510 6.37 14.25 -5.18
N GLN A 511 5.06 14.29 -5.01
CA GLN A 511 4.43 14.67 -3.75
C GLN A 511 4.21 13.40 -2.92
N ALA A 512 4.79 13.36 -1.73
CA ALA A 512 4.50 12.34 -0.72
C ALA A 512 3.44 12.88 0.25
N SER A 513 2.49 12.06 0.66
CA SER A 513 1.54 12.40 1.72
C SER A 513 1.17 11.20 2.59
N TRP A 514 0.90 11.45 3.86
CA TRP A 514 0.56 10.44 4.85
C TRP A 514 -0.44 10.99 5.85
N ARG A 515 -1.22 10.11 6.46
CA ARG A 515 -1.97 10.42 7.67
C ARG A 515 -1.00 10.36 8.85
N ALA A 516 -0.97 11.42 9.65
CA ALA A 516 -0.15 11.47 10.86
C ALA A 516 -0.47 10.30 11.79
N ALA A 517 0.54 9.78 12.51
CA ALA A 517 0.28 8.81 13.57
C ALA A 517 -0.61 9.47 14.64
N PRO A 518 -1.65 8.77 15.16
CA PRO A 518 -2.68 9.41 15.98
C PRO A 518 -2.16 10.00 17.30
N PHE A 519 -1.03 9.49 17.81
CA PHE A 519 -0.36 9.98 19.02
C PHE A 519 1.17 9.84 18.90
N GLY A 520 1.90 10.72 19.60
CA GLY A 520 3.30 10.49 20.01
C GLY A 520 4.42 10.72 18.98
N SER A 521 4.15 11.06 17.71
CA SER A 521 5.25 11.38 16.77
C SER A 521 5.86 12.75 17.09
N SER A 522 7.16 12.82 17.37
CA SER A 522 7.91 14.08 17.42
C SER A 522 8.37 14.55 16.02
N GLY A 523 8.39 13.65 15.05
CA GLY A 523 8.64 13.97 13.64
C GLY A 523 8.64 12.73 12.74
N TYR A 524 8.93 12.96 11.46
CA TYR A 524 9.03 11.93 10.43
C TYR A 524 10.40 11.99 9.75
N VAL A 525 11.00 10.82 9.53
CA VAL A 525 12.31 10.70 8.86
C VAL A 525 12.22 9.63 7.80
N GLY A 526 12.85 9.84 6.65
CA GLY A 526 12.84 8.89 5.56
C GLY A 526 13.97 9.08 4.57
N THR A 527 14.03 8.16 3.61
CA THR A 527 15.02 8.14 2.54
C THR A 527 14.32 7.84 1.22
N LEU A 528 14.62 8.66 0.21
CA LEU A 528 14.21 8.43 -1.17
C LEU A 528 15.30 7.63 -1.89
N TRP A 529 14.88 6.51 -2.50
CA TRP A 529 15.73 5.61 -3.27
C TRP A 529 15.29 5.57 -4.74
N GLU A 530 16.24 5.37 -5.64
CA GLU A 530 15.96 4.99 -7.02
C GLU A 530 15.63 3.47 -7.06
N THR A 531 14.40 3.11 -7.45
CA THR A 531 13.87 1.76 -7.21
C THR A 531 14.65 0.66 -7.93
N LYS A 532 15.06 0.90 -9.19
CA LYS A 532 15.78 -0.09 -10.02
C LYS A 532 17.24 -0.29 -9.59
N SER A 533 17.92 0.75 -9.06
CA SER A 533 19.36 0.72 -8.75
C SER A 533 19.68 0.57 -7.26
N ARG A 534 18.69 0.75 -6.37
CA ARG A 534 18.89 0.93 -4.91
C ARG A 534 19.82 2.11 -4.53
N LYS A 535 20.08 3.05 -5.44
CA LYS A 535 20.88 4.24 -5.14
C LYS A 535 20.10 5.20 -4.23
N LEU A 536 20.76 5.71 -3.19
CA LEU A 536 20.23 6.78 -2.33
C LEU A 536 20.15 8.09 -3.11
N VAL A 537 18.99 8.76 -3.05
CA VAL A 537 18.70 10.00 -3.79
C VAL A 537 18.69 11.20 -2.83
N ARG A 538 17.89 11.14 -1.76
CA ARG A 538 17.75 12.23 -0.79
C ARG A 538 17.28 11.69 0.56
N ASN A 539 17.79 12.24 1.66
CA ASN A 539 17.21 12.03 2.98
C ASN A 539 16.17 13.10 3.27
N VAL A 540 15.12 12.72 4.00
CA VAL A 540 13.94 13.54 4.32
C VAL A 540 13.80 13.59 5.84
N THR A 541 13.63 14.78 6.39
CA THR A 541 13.39 15.02 7.82
C THR A 541 12.33 16.10 7.95
N VAL A 542 11.18 15.76 8.50
CA VAL A 542 10.01 16.64 8.61
C VAL A 542 9.49 16.65 10.05
N ARG A 543 8.96 17.78 10.50
CA ARG A 543 8.35 17.91 11.82
C ARG A 543 6.98 17.24 11.87
N ASN A 544 6.50 16.93 13.06
CA ASN A 544 5.20 16.26 13.29
C ASN A 544 4.00 17.04 12.72
N GLU A 545 4.10 18.36 12.65
CA GLU A 545 3.15 19.28 12.02
C GLU A 545 3.00 19.12 10.48
N TRP A 546 3.88 18.35 9.81
CA TRP A 546 3.82 18.09 8.36
C TRP A 546 3.25 16.71 8.06
N THR A 547 2.24 16.67 7.18
CA THR A 547 1.59 15.45 6.64
C THR A 547 1.88 15.20 5.16
N ASN A 548 2.62 16.10 4.51
CA ASN A 548 3.05 15.97 3.12
C ASN A 548 4.42 16.64 2.89
N ILE A 549 5.05 16.34 1.75
CA ILE A 549 6.28 16.99 1.27
C ILE A 549 6.39 16.86 -0.25
N THR A 550 6.88 17.89 -0.94
CA THR A 550 7.32 17.78 -2.35
C THR A 550 8.79 17.40 -2.42
N LEU A 551 9.10 16.40 -3.24
CA LEU A 551 10.45 15.90 -3.49
C LEU A 551 10.84 16.33 -4.90
N GLU A 552 11.69 17.35 -5.01
CA GLU A 552 12.09 18.00 -6.26
C GLU A 552 13.49 17.53 -6.72
N ASP A 553 13.93 18.03 -7.89
CA ASP A 553 15.18 17.66 -8.58
C ASP A 553 15.25 16.19 -9.06
N LEU A 554 14.09 15.58 -9.34
CA LEU A 554 13.98 14.18 -9.77
C LEU A 554 14.07 14.02 -11.30
N VAL A 555 14.49 12.83 -11.74
CA VAL A 555 14.59 12.47 -13.17
C VAL A 555 13.21 12.07 -13.70
N PRO A 556 12.75 12.59 -14.86
CA PRO A 556 11.46 12.21 -15.46
C PRO A 556 11.33 10.73 -15.82
N GLY A 557 10.11 10.19 -15.72
CA GLY A 557 9.78 8.79 -16.03
C GLY A 557 10.44 7.73 -15.13
N ARG A 558 11.23 8.14 -14.13
CA ARG A 558 12.01 7.24 -13.26
C ARG A 558 11.18 6.81 -12.06
N GLN A 559 11.34 5.54 -11.67
CA GLN A 559 10.68 4.96 -10.50
C GLN A 559 11.48 5.24 -9.23
N TYR A 560 10.80 5.74 -8.20
CA TYR A 560 11.37 6.02 -6.90
C TYR A 560 10.61 5.29 -5.78
N THR A 561 11.37 4.86 -4.77
CA THR A 561 10.85 4.26 -3.53
C THR A 561 11.09 5.23 -2.39
N LEU A 562 10.02 5.66 -1.71
CA LEU A 562 10.12 6.44 -0.48
C LEU A 562 9.93 5.50 0.72
N GLU A 563 10.93 5.43 1.59
CA GLU A 563 10.89 4.70 2.87
C GLU A 563 10.82 5.73 4.00
N MET A 564 9.77 5.69 4.83
CA MET A 564 9.51 6.65 5.92
C MET A 564 9.26 5.94 7.25
N VAL A 565 9.69 6.57 8.35
CA VAL A 565 9.41 6.18 9.74
C VAL A 565 8.90 7.38 10.54
N ALA A 566 8.02 7.11 11.50
CA ALA A 566 7.73 8.05 12.58
C ALA A 566 8.84 7.93 13.65
N VAL A 567 9.15 9.05 14.29
CA VAL A 567 10.20 9.14 15.33
C VAL A 567 9.60 9.73 16.61
N ALA A 568 9.97 9.16 17.75
CA ALA A 568 9.64 9.65 19.09
C ALA A 568 10.85 9.47 19.99
N GLY A 569 11.48 10.58 20.39
CA GLY A 569 12.78 10.56 21.08
C GLY A 569 13.83 9.78 20.27
N PRO A 570 14.51 8.78 20.86
CA PRO A 570 15.48 7.94 20.14
C PRO A 570 14.85 6.82 19.30
N HIS A 571 13.55 6.53 19.47
CA HIS A 571 12.90 5.38 18.87
C HIS A 571 12.27 5.70 17.50
N ARG A 572 12.28 4.70 16.61
CA ARG A 572 11.74 4.76 15.25
C ARG A 572 10.66 3.70 15.08
N SER A 573 9.60 4.03 14.35
CA SER A 573 8.57 3.06 13.95
C SER A 573 9.16 2.00 13.00
N PRO A 574 8.45 0.88 12.75
CA PRO A 574 8.66 0.09 11.55
C PRO A 574 8.62 0.96 10.29
N VAL A 575 9.45 0.62 9.29
CA VAL A 575 9.51 1.34 8.00
C VAL A 575 8.23 1.14 7.21
N LYS A 576 7.62 2.23 6.75
CA LYS A 576 6.59 2.21 5.72
C LYS A 576 7.20 2.62 4.38
N SER A 577 7.09 1.77 3.37
CA SER A 577 7.55 2.03 2.01
C SER A 577 6.39 2.27 1.06
N THR A 578 6.63 3.09 0.03
CA THR A 578 5.72 3.32 -1.09
C THR A 578 6.53 3.58 -2.37
N THR A 579 5.94 3.39 -3.55
CA THR A 579 6.63 3.52 -4.85
C THR A 579 5.74 4.19 -5.87
N ASP A 580 6.30 5.15 -6.61
CA ASP A 580 5.67 5.77 -7.79
C ASP A 580 6.74 6.16 -8.83
N TRP A 581 6.31 6.56 -10.02
CA TRP A 581 7.16 7.09 -11.08
C TRP A 581 6.93 8.60 -11.22
N THR A 582 7.99 9.37 -11.46
CA THR A 582 7.84 10.75 -11.96
C THR A 582 7.15 10.74 -13.33
N TYR A 583 6.40 11.80 -13.66
CA TYR A 583 5.67 11.84 -14.93
C TYR A 583 6.66 11.91 -16.12
N PRO A 584 6.49 11.11 -17.19
CA PRO A 584 7.36 11.20 -18.36
C PRO A 584 7.20 12.55 -19.07
N LEU A 585 8.30 13.11 -19.57
CA LEU A 585 8.22 14.23 -20.50
C LEU A 585 7.76 13.77 -21.88
N ALA A 586 6.98 14.61 -22.56
CA ALA A 586 6.64 14.38 -23.96
C ALA A 586 7.91 14.50 -24.84
N PRO A 587 8.03 13.71 -25.92
CA PRO A 587 9.15 13.86 -26.84
C PRO A 587 9.04 15.20 -27.58
N VAL A 588 10.16 15.90 -27.69
CA VAL A 588 10.30 17.16 -28.43
C VAL A 588 10.72 16.91 -29.87
N ASP A 589 10.55 17.94 -30.71
CA ASP A 589 10.86 17.97 -32.14
C ASP A 589 10.38 16.73 -32.94
N VAL A 590 9.20 16.25 -32.54
CA VAL A 590 8.46 15.23 -33.27
C VAL A 590 8.10 15.78 -34.65
N THR A 591 8.75 15.23 -35.67
CA THR A 591 8.58 15.60 -37.07
C THR A 591 8.13 14.40 -37.87
N LEU A 592 7.28 14.66 -38.86
CA LEU A 592 6.82 13.68 -39.84
C LEU A 592 7.22 14.20 -41.20
N THR A 593 7.95 13.40 -41.97
CA THR A 593 8.63 13.85 -43.20
C THR A 593 8.39 12.90 -44.35
N ASN A 594 8.43 13.42 -45.58
CA ASN A 594 8.32 12.61 -46.78
C ASN A 594 9.53 12.73 -47.72
N THR A 595 10.28 11.63 -47.87
CA THR A 595 11.40 11.49 -48.80
C THR A 595 10.96 11.20 -50.25
N ARG A 596 9.98 11.96 -50.76
CA ARG A 596 9.33 11.80 -52.09
C ARG A 596 8.66 10.43 -52.33
N ARG A 597 8.21 9.76 -51.27
CA ARG A 597 7.57 8.43 -51.30
C ARG A 597 6.04 8.54 -51.26
N PRO A 598 5.31 7.96 -52.23
CA PRO A 598 3.84 7.99 -52.22
C PRO A 598 3.23 7.04 -51.18
N LEU A 599 3.92 5.96 -50.80
CA LEU A 599 3.37 4.88 -49.95
C LEU A 599 3.91 4.86 -48.51
N GLY A 600 4.61 5.91 -48.06
CA GLY A 600 5.22 5.92 -46.73
C GLY A 600 5.65 7.31 -46.24
N LEU A 601 5.88 7.38 -44.93
CA LEU A 601 6.30 8.59 -44.20
C LEU A 601 7.31 8.20 -43.12
N SER A 602 8.34 9.03 -42.92
CA SER A 602 9.38 8.82 -41.91
C SER A 602 9.19 9.81 -40.75
N ALA A 603 8.93 9.25 -39.59
CA ALA A 603 8.83 9.95 -38.32
C ALA A 603 10.20 10.03 -37.64
N PHE A 604 10.50 11.18 -37.06
CA PHE A 604 11.70 11.43 -36.26
C PHE A 604 11.29 12.19 -35.00
N TRP A 605 12.01 11.99 -33.90
CA TRP A 605 11.81 12.70 -32.65
C TRP A 605 13.10 12.68 -31.82
N ASP A 606 13.29 13.69 -31.01
CA ASP A 606 14.47 13.78 -30.17
C ASP A 606 14.45 12.76 -29.02
N LYS A 607 15.64 12.47 -28.48
CA LYS A 607 15.76 11.59 -27.31
C LYS A 607 15.04 12.24 -26.13
N ALA A 608 13.92 11.64 -25.72
CA ALA A 608 13.15 12.08 -24.57
C ALA A 608 14.01 12.16 -23.29
N ALA A 609 13.79 13.20 -22.49
CA ALA A 609 14.53 13.44 -21.26
C ALA A 609 14.02 12.53 -20.13
N GLY A 610 14.96 11.89 -19.42
CA GLY A 610 14.68 10.96 -18.33
C GLY A 610 14.67 9.49 -18.77
N ASP A 611 13.92 8.66 -18.04
CA ASP A 611 13.77 7.22 -18.30
C ASP A 611 12.50 6.91 -19.09
N VAL A 612 12.66 6.12 -20.16
CA VAL A 612 11.57 5.66 -21.03
C VAL A 612 11.59 4.15 -21.08
N ASP A 613 10.42 3.50 -20.94
CA ASP A 613 10.32 2.05 -21.14
C ASP A 613 9.98 1.74 -22.62
N GLN A 614 9.12 2.55 -23.29
CA GLN A 614 8.81 2.44 -24.73
C GLN A 614 8.18 3.72 -25.31
N PHE A 615 8.16 3.85 -26.64
CA PHE A 615 7.35 4.86 -27.34
C PHE A 615 6.17 4.20 -28.07
N HIS A 616 4.98 4.81 -27.99
CA HIS A 616 3.79 4.42 -28.75
C HIS A 616 3.46 5.50 -29.79
N LEU A 617 3.57 5.14 -31.06
CA LEU A 617 3.26 5.99 -32.20
C LEU A 617 1.84 5.70 -32.69
N GLN A 618 1.03 6.75 -32.81
CA GLN A 618 -0.31 6.68 -33.40
C GLN A 618 -0.33 7.55 -34.67
N LEU A 619 -0.38 6.90 -35.83
CA LEU A 619 -0.52 7.55 -37.13
C LEU A 619 -1.94 7.33 -37.66
N TYR A 620 -2.67 8.39 -38.00
CA TYR A 620 -4.03 8.29 -38.56
C TYR A 620 -4.27 9.37 -39.61
N SER A 621 -5.36 9.24 -40.36
CA SER A 621 -5.84 10.28 -41.28
C SER A 621 -7.28 10.67 -40.95
N LYS A 622 -7.69 11.86 -41.40
CA LYS A 622 -9.10 12.30 -41.33
C LYS A 622 -9.93 11.80 -42.51
N SER A 623 -9.32 11.42 -43.64
CA SER A 623 -10.02 10.93 -44.84
C SER A 623 -10.07 9.41 -44.94
N HIS A 624 -9.29 8.68 -44.13
CA HIS A 624 -9.23 7.23 -44.11
C HIS A 624 -9.22 6.74 -42.66
N ALA A 625 -10.12 5.81 -42.32
CA ALA A 625 -10.23 5.22 -40.98
C ALA A 625 -9.03 4.32 -40.57
N ALA A 626 -8.02 4.17 -41.43
CA ALA A 626 -6.84 3.34 -41.20
C ALA A 626 -5.85 4.00 -40.22
N GLN A 627 -6.10 3.83 -38.91
CA GLN A 627 -5.14 4.14 -37.87
C GLN A 627 -4.06 3.04 -37.76
N ARG A 628 -2.79 3.44 -37.71
CA ARG A 628 -1.62 2.58 -37.44
C ARG A 628 -1.06 2.93 -36.08
N ASN A 629 -1.18 1.99 -35.14
CA ASN A 629 -0.60 2.08 -33.80
C ASN A 629 0.60 1.13 -33.71
N ILE A 630 1.78 1.65 -33.36
CA ILE A 630 3.04 0.91 -33.29
C ILE A 630 3.73 1.23 -31.95
N SER A 631 4.23 0.22 -31.25
CA SER A 631 5.19 0.39 -30.15
C SER A 631 6.63 0.18 -30.66
N VAL A 632 7.56 0.99 -30.18
CA VAL A 632 9.00 0.86 -30.43
C VAL A 632 9.79 0.98 -29.13
N GLY A 633 11.00 0.43 -29.12
CA GLY A 633 11.86 0.38 -27.94
C GLY A 633 12.38 1.76 -27.48
N PRO A 634 12.91 1.87 -26.25
CA PRO A 634 13.24 3.16 -25.64
C PRO A 634 14.48 3.85 -26.24
N ASN A 635 15.26 3.15 -27.06
CA ASN A 635 16.39 3.72 -27.81
C ASN A 635 16.04 4.13 -29.25
N THR A 636 14.78 3.93 -29.67
CA THR A 636 14.31 4.28 -31.02
C THR A 636 13.91 5.75 -31.08
N HIS A 637 14.50 6.48 -32.04
CA HIS A 637 14.29 7.92 -32.29
C HIS A 637 13.76 8.21 -33.70
N ASN A 638 13.52 7.15 -34.50
CA ASN A 638 12.94 7.24 -35.83
C ASN A 638 12.08 6.01 -36.14
N PHE A 639 11.10 6.17 -37.04
CA PHE A 639 10.29 5.06 -37.55
C PHE A 639 9.74 5.40 -38.94
N THR A 640 9.73 4.44 -39.87
CA THR A 640 9.15 4.65 -41.21
C THR A 640 7.89 3.81 -41.39
N PHE A 641 6.77 4.50 -41.54
CA PHE A 641 5.49 3.91 -41.89
C PHE A 641 5.45 3.58 -43.39
N LEU A 642 4.97 2.39 -43.73
CA LEU A 642 4.86 1.88 -45.10
C LEU A 642 3.44 1.36 -45.35
N GLY A 643 3.03 1.28 -46.62
CA GLY A 643 1.69 0.87 -47.01
C GLY A 643 0.61 1.91 -46.65
N LEU A 644 0.96 3.19 -46.78
CA LEU A 644 0.04 4.32 -46.60
C LEU A 644 -0.67 4.69 -47.91
N SER A 645 -1.87 5.27 -47.83
CA SER A 645 -2.57 5.85 -48.99
C SER A 645 -1.76 7.03 -49.56
N PRO A 646 -1.46 7.08 -50.86
CA PRO A 646 -0.85 8.25 -51.50
C PRO A 646 -1.73 9.51 -51.43
N GLY A 647 -1.13 10.70 -51.41
CA GLY A 647 -1.86 11.98 -51.44
C GLY A 647 -2.65 12.33 -50.20
N THR A 648 -2.48 11.59 -49.11
CA THR A 648 -3.30 11.67 -47.90
C THR A 648 -2.53 12.40 -46.81
N GLN A 649 -3.18 13.36 -46.15
CA GLN A 649 -2.63 13.98 -44.94
C GLN A 649 -2.71 12.98 -43.78
N TYR A 650 -1.58 12.75 -43.14
CA TYR A 650 -1.50 11.96 -41.92
C TYR A 650 -1.10 12.83 -40.72
N PHE A 651 -1.61 12.43 -39.56
CA PHE A 651 -1.40 13.04 -38.26
C PHE A 651 -0.68 11.99 -37.39
N LEU A 652 0.53 12.29 -36.95
CA LEU A 652 1.32 11.47 -36.03
C LEU A 652 1.23 12.05 -34.63
N LYS A 653 1.00 11.17 -33.65
CA LYS A 653 1.15 11.45 -32.22
C LYS A 653 2.13 10.43 -31.62
N VAL A 654 3.29 10.89 -31.16
CA VAL A 654 4.25 10.03 -30.42
C VAL A 654 4.01 10.20 -28.92
N THR A 655 3.84 9.09 -28.22
CA THR A 655 3.58 9.06 -26.77
C THR A 655 4.67 8.26 -26.07
N VAL A 656 5.37 8.89 -25.13
CA VAL A 656 6.31 8.23 -24.22
C VAL A 656 5.51 7.46 -23.17
N LEU A 657 5.98 6.26 -22.83
CA LEU A 657 5.46 5.42 -21.76
C LEU A 657 6.58 5.09 -20.78
N SER A 658 6.33 5.38 -19.50
CA SER A 658 7.22 5.03 -18.38
C SER A 658 6.34 4.57 -17.21
N GLY A 659 6.44 3.29 -16.85
CA GLY A 659 5.50 2.64 -15.94
C GLY A 659 4.03 2.78 -16.41
N PRO A 660 3.09 3.17 -15.53
CA PRO A 660 1.68 3.36 -15.90
C PRO A 660 1.41 4.72 -16.57
N TYR A 661 2.37 5.65 -16.55
CA TYR A 661 2.16 7.02 -17.02
C TYR A 661 2.53 7.18 -18.51
N ARG A 662 1.82 8.09 -19.16
CA ARG A 662 1.95 8.33 -20.61
C ARG A 662 1.92 9.82 -20.90
N SER A 663 2.87 10.29 -21.70
CA SER A 663 3.00 11.71 -22.06
C SER A 663 3.13 11.86 -23.56
N SER A 664 2.30 12.73 -24.15
CA SER A 664 2.12 12.80 -25.60
C SER A 664 2.65 14.11 -26.17
N SER A 665 3.39 13.98 -27.28
CA SER A 665 3.73 15.10 -28.15
C SER A 665 2.52 15.76 -28.81
N HIS A 666 2.74 16.98 -29.31
CA HIS A 666 1.87 17.63 -30.29
C HIS A 666 1.78 16.81 -31.59
N PHE A 667 0.71 17.03 -32.37
CA PHE A 667 0.53 16.31 -33.64
C PHE A 667 1.48 16.84 -34.72
N ALA A 668 2.42 16.00 -35.17
CA ALA A 668 3.16 16.23 -36.40
C ALA A 668 2.30 15.87 -37.61
N THR A 669 2.31 16.67 -38.68
CA THR A 669 1.45 16.43 -39.85
C THR A 669 2.21 16.56 -41.16
N GLU A 670 2.01 15.62 -42.08
CA GLU A 670 2.65 15.59 -43.39
C GLU A 670 1.72 14.87 -44.39
N TRP A 671 1.91 15.15 -45.68
CA TRP A 671 1.19 14.55 -46.79
C TRP A 671 2.02 13.43 -47.43
N THR A 672 1.40 12.29 -47.74
CA THR A 672 2.02 11.32 -48.65
C THR A 672 2.11 11.88 -50.07
N TYR A 673 3.23 11.67 -50.76
CA TYR A 673 3.45 12.25 -52.09
C TYR A 673 2.38 11.81 -53.10
N PRO A 674 2.07 12.65 -54.11
CA PRO A 674 1.26 12.21 -55.23
C PRO A 674 1.89 11.05 -56.00
N LEU A 675 1.04 10.12 -56.45
CA LEU A 675 1.41 9.27 -57.57
C LEU A 675 1.42 10.12 -58.84
N SER A 676 2.41 9.87 -59.71
CA SER A 676 2.36 10.36 -61.08
C SER A 676 1.16 9.73 -61.78
N LEU A 677 0.42 10.53 -62.54
CA LEU A 677 -0.50 9.97 -63.52
C LEU A 677 0.31 9.27 -64.62
N ALA A 678 -0.25 8.18 -65.14
CA ALA A 678 0.25 7.43 -66.28
C ALA A 678 -0.80 7.45 -67.40
N ASN A 679 -0.40 7.02 -68.60
CA ASN A 679 -1.27 6.98 -69.78
C ASN A 679 -1.96 8.32 -70.07
N VAL A 680 -1.21 9.43 -69.95
CA VAL A 680 -1.67 10.75 -70.43
C VAL A 680 -1.69 10.70 -71.95
N SER A 681 -2.88 10.72 -72.55
CA SER A 681 -3.08 10.77 -73.99
C SER A 681 -3.51 12.18 -74.40
N VAL A 682 -3.07 12.61 -75.58
CA VAL A 682 -3.46 13.88 -76.19
C VAL A 682 -3.82 13.62 -77.64
N GLN A 683 -5.01 14.05 -78.04
CA GLN A 683 -5.55 13.89 -79.38
C GLN A 683 -6.09 15.25 -79.87
N PRO A 684 -6.21 15.49 -81.18
CA PRO A 684 -6.97 16.64 -81.67
C PRO A 684 -8.41 16.58 -81.18
N GLY A 685 -8.99 17.73 -80.84
CA GLY A 685 -10.42 17.84 -80.51
C GLY A 685 -11.31 17.79 -81.75
N GLN A 686 -12.58 18.16 -81.58
CA GLN A 686 -13.55 18.18 -82.69
C GLN A 686 -13.32 19.37 -83.63
N ARG A 687 -12.76 20.47 -83.14
CA ARG A 687 -12.41 21.66 -83.94
C ARG A 687 -10.88 21.77 -84.12
N PRO A 688 -10.37 22.37 -85.22
CA PRO A 688 -8.93 22.56 -85.45
C PRO A 688 -8.17 23.41 -84.42
N GLN A 689 -8.87 24.01 -83.45
CA GLN A 689 -8.31 24.85 -82.38
C GLN A 689 -8.34 24.16 -81.01
N GLU A 690 -8.49 22.83 -80.98
CA GLU A 690 -8.70 22.04 -79.77
C GLU A 690 -7.70 20.89 -79.63
N LEU A 691 -7.35 20.60 -78.37
CA LEU A 691 -6.74 19.34 -77.97
C LEU A 691 -7.59 18.67 -76.89
N HIS A 692 -7.98 17.42 -77.13
CA HIS A 692 -8.56 16.53 -76.14
C HIS A 692 -7.44 15.86 -75.33
N VAL A 693 -7.44 16.04 -74.01
CA VAL A 693 -6.46 15.47 -73.09
C VAL A 693 -7.16 14.48 -72.15
N SER A 694 -6.65 13.27 -72.00
CA SER A 694 -7.22 12.25 -71.12
C SER A 694 -6.16 11.45 -70.36
N TRP A 695 -6.50 10.93 -69.18
CA TRP A 695 -5.58 10.23 -68.28
C TRP A 695 -6.29 9.22 -67.38
N VAL A 696 -5.53 8.26 -66.83
CA VAL A 696 -6.03 7.29 -65.85
C VAL A 696 -5.75 7.79 -64.43
N GLU A 697 -6.80 8.04 -63.63
CA GLU A 697 -6.65 8.51 -62.24
C GLU A 697 -6.04 7.43 -61.34
N SER A 698 -4.89 7.72 -60.74
CA SER A 698 -4.07 6.77 -59.97
C SER A 698 -4.23 6.92 -58.45
N GLY A 699 -5.49 6.96 -57.98
CA GLY A 699 -5.84 7.03 -56.56
C GLY A 699 -6.56 8.34 -56.19
N GLY A 700 -7.58 8.21 -55.34
CA GLY A 700 -8.67 9.19 -55.28
C GLY A 700 -8.36 10.55 -54.67
N GLY A 701 -9.10 11.56 -55.15
CA GLY A 701 -9.42 12.77 -54.38
C GLY A 701 -8.37 13.88 -54.45
N ARG A 702 -7.69 14.03 -55.58
CA ARG A 702 -6.62 15.01 -55.80
C ARG A 702 -7.05 16.17 -56.67
N ASP A 703 -6.41 17.32 -56.44
CA ASP A 703 -6.49 18.46 -57.35
C ASP A 703 -5.37 18.32 -58.40
N HIS A 704 -5.74 18.46 -59.68
CA HIS A 704 -4.81 18.33 -60.81
C HIS A 704 -4.66 19.66 -61.54
N LEU A 705 -3.46 19.96 -62.03
CA LEU A 705 -3.17 21.14 -62.85
C LEU A 705 -2.64 20.69 -64.21
N VAL A 706 -3.45 20.88 -65.27
CA VAL A 706 -3.04 20.61 -66.65
C VAL A 706 -2.26 21.81 -67.17
N GLN A 707 -0.96 21.62 -67.38
CA GLN A 707 -0.04 22.61 -67.92
C GLN A 707 0.14 22.38 -69.42
N LEU A 708 -0.24 23.38 -70.21
CA LEU A 708 -0.09 23.42 -71.66
C LEU A 708 1.03 24.38 -72.05
N SER A 709 1.94 23.91 -72.88
CA SER A 709 3.07 24.67 -73.41
C SER A 709 3.24 24.43 -74.90
N VAL A 710 3.73 25.43 -75.64
CA VAL A 710 4.10 25.28 -77.06
C VAL A 710 5.35 24.40 -77.15
N ALA A 711 5.37 23.42 -78.05
CA ALA A 711 6.42 22.41 -78.07
C ALA A 711 7.82 22.97 -78.43
N GLU A 712 7.85 24.01 -79.27
CA GLU A 712 9.05 24.61 -79.85
C GLU A 712 9.78 25.53 -78.87
N SER A 713 9.04 26.42 -78.21
CA SER A 713 9.56 27.43 -77.27
C SER A 713 9.55 26.97 -75.81
N LEU A 714 8.84 25.87 -75.51
CA LEU A 714 8.47 25.43 -74.15
C LEU A 714 7.71 26.50 -73.33
N SER A 715 7.23 27.58 -73.95
CA SER A 715 6.48 28.63 -73.27
C SER A 715 5.13 28.10 -72.81
N ILE A 716 4.88 28.15 -71.49
CA ILE A 716 3.59 27.79 -70.89
C ILE A 716 2.55 28.83 -71.32
N ILE A 717 1.53 28.37 -72.05
CA ILE A 717 0.45 29.22 -72.56
C ILE A 717 -0.85 29.09 -71.74
N ARG A 718 -1.02 27.98 -71.02
CA ARG A 718 -2.20 27.79 -70.15
C ARG A 718 -1.86 26.85 -68.98
N ASN A 719 -2.37 27.17 -67.80
CA ASN A 719 -2.46 26.25 -66.67
C ASN A 719 -3.94 26.14 -66.30
N VAL A 720 -4.53 24.95 -66.37
CA VAL A 720 -5.95 24.72 -66.07
C VAL A 720 -6.06 23.87 -64.81
N SER A 721 -6.70 24.41 -63.77
CA SER A 721 -7.03 23.68 -62.55
C SER A 721 -8.23 22.77 -62.79
N VAL A 722 -8.03 21.46 -62.62
CA VAL A 722 -9.03 20.43 -62.88
C VAL A 722 -9.58 19.87 -61.56
N PRO A 723 -10.91 19.85 -61.35
CA PRO A 723 -11.54 19.26 -60.17
C PRO A 723 -11.26 17.77 -60.01
N ARG A 724 -11.44 17.29 -58.77
CA ARG A 724 -11.24 15.89 -58.37
C ARG A 724 -12.20 14.95 -59.10
N GLY A 725 -11.74 13.77 -59.51
CA GLY A 725 -12.57 12.77 -60.21
C GLY A 725 -12.77 13.03 -61.71
N VAL A 726 -12.14 14.07 -62.27
CA VAL A 726 -12.15 14.34 -63.72
C VAL A 726 -10.93 13.69 -64.36
N THR A 727 -11.15 12.92 -65.43
CA THR A 727 -10.14 12.13 -66.17
C THR A 727 -9.87 12.62 -67.59
N GLN A 728 -10.60 13.65 -68.05
CA GLN A 728 -10.51 14.20 -69.39
C GLN A 728 -10.78 15.72 -69.40
N LEU A 729 -10.15 16.45 -70.32
CA LEU A 729 -10.26 17.89 -70.48
C LEU A 729 -10.00 18.29 -71.93
N ASP A 730 -10.90 19.07 -72.51
CA ASP A 730 -10.70 19.73 -73.80
C ASP A 730 -10.06 21.12 -73.63
N LEU A 731 -9.04 21.40 -74.44
CA LEU A 731 -8.27 22.63 -74.42
C LEU A 731 -8.56 23.44 -75.69
N GLU A 732 -9.59 24.30 -75.63
CA GLU A 732 -10.00 25.18 -76.74
C GLU A 732 -9.09 26.42 -76.90
N GLY A 733 -9.15 27.06 -78.08
CA GLY A 733 -8.53 28.37 -78.35
C GLY A 733 -7.07 28.31 -78.78
N LEU A 734 -6.64 27.18 -79.34
CA LEU A 734 -5.26 26.92 -79.75
C LEU A 734 -5.02 27.29 -81.23
N VAL A 735 -3.77 27.59 -81.58
CA VAL A 735 -3.37 27.83 -82.98
C VAL A 735 -3.43 26.50 -83.74
N PRO A 736 -4.18 26.41 -84.87
CA PRO A 736 -4.26 25.21 -85.69
C PRO A 736 -2.91 24.74 -86.23
N GLY A 737 -2.83 23.44 -86.55
CA GLY A 737 -1.63 22.78 -87.09
C GLY A 737 -0.37 22.89 -86.24
N SER A 738 -0.48 23.32 -84.97
CA SER A 738 0.65 23.55 -84.07
C SER A 738 0.86 22.35 -83.13
N ARG A 739 2.11 22.19 -82.66
CA ARG A 739 2.53 21.13 -81.75
C ARG A 739 2.62 21.65 -80.31
N TYR A 740 2.05 20.89 -79.37
CA TYR A 740 1.98 21.26 -77.96
C TYR A 740 2.50 20.16 -77.04
N HIS A 741 3.05 20.58 -75.91
CA HIS A 741 3.44 19.73 -74.79
C HIS A 741 2.43 19.91 -73.64
N VAL A 742 1.82 18.79 -73.24
CA VAL A 742 0.87 18.70 -72.13
C VAL A 742 1.51 17.96 -70.97
N LYS A 743 1.40 18.53 -69.77
CA LYS A 743 1.90 17.93 -68.54
C LYS A 743 0.86 18.05 -67.44
N ILE A 744 0.49 16.94 -66.79
CA ILE A 744 -0.49 16.98 -65.69
C ILE A 744 0.26 16.94 -64.36
N ILE A 745 0.05 17.95 -63.53
CA ILE A 745 0.69 18.10 -62.23
C ILE A 745 -0.33 17.70 -61.16
N SER A 746 -0.15 16.53 -60.55
CA SER A 746 -0.92 16.09 -59.39
C SER A 746 -0.42 16.83 -58.14
N GLN A 747 -1.31 17.46 -57.39
CA GLN A 747 -0.99 18.11 -56.12
C GLN A 747 -1.65 17.38 -54.92
N ALA A 748 -0.95 17.38 -53.79
CA ALA A 748 -1.51 17.03 -52.48
C ALA A 748 -0.80 17.86 -51.39
N GLY A 749 -1.51 18.79 -50.77
CA GLY A 749 -0.90 19.79 -49.89
C GLY A 749 0.20 20.58 -50.62
N PRO A 750 1.43 20.67 -50.08
CA PRO A 750 2.56 21.32 -50.75
C PRO A 750 3.20 20.45 -51.86
N HIS A 751 3.01 19.13 -51.82
CA HIS A 751 3.74 18.21 -52.69
C HIS A 751 3.12 18.12 -54.08
N ARG A 752 3.97 18.24 -55.10
CA ARG A 752 3.59 18.22 -56.52
C ARG A 752 4.41 17.16 -57.26
N VAL A 753 3.75 16.34 -58.07
CA VAL A 753 4.38 15.39 -59.00
C VAL A 753 3.76 15.56 -60.38
N SER A 754 4.60 15.72 -61.39
CA SER A 754 4.16 15.85 -62.79
C SER A 754 4.21 14.52 -63.52
N SER A 755 3.22 14.27 -64.37
CA SER A 755 3.22 13.20 -65.36
C SER A 755 4.45 13.26 -66.28
N GLN A 756 4.63 12.19 -67.05
CA GLN A 756 5.36 12.24 -68.32
C GLN A 756 4.75 13.33 -69.22
N THR A 757 5.58 13.99 -70.03
CA THR A 757 5.11 15.00 -70.99
C THR A 757 4.48 14.30 -72.19
N ALA A 758 3.18 14.50 -72.40
CA ALA A 758 2.50 14.03 -73.60
C ALA A 758 2.60 15.09 -74.71
N MET A 759 2.64 14.65 -75.97
CA MET A 759 2.73 15.53 -77.14
C MET A 759 1.45 15.43 -77.96
N GLY A 760 0.89 16.58 -78.34
CA GLY A 760 -0.31 16.67 -79.17
C GLY A 760 -0.12 17.61 -80.35
N TYR A 761 -0.88 17.38 -81.42
CA TYR A 761 -0.98 18.26 -82.58
C TYR A 761 -2.44 18.63 -82.78
N THR A 762 -2.73 19.93 -82.91
CA THR A 762 -4.02 20.42 -83.43
C THR A 762 -4.09 20.16 -84.94
N VAL A 763 -5.27 19.87 -85.49
CA VAL A 763 -5.45 19.67 -86.95
C VAL A 763 -5.09 20.97 -87.71
N PRO A 764 -4.37 20.90 -88.85
CA PRO A 764 -4.08 22.09 -89.67
C PRO A 764 -5.31 22.51 -90.48
N LEU A 765 -5.43 23.80 -90.78
CA LEU A 765 -6.46 24.32 -91.70
C LEU A 765 -6.07 24.09 -93.16
N ALA A 766 -7.06 24.09 -94.05
CA ALA A 766 -6.81 23.95 -95.48
C ALA A 766 -6.16 25.22 -96.08
N PRO A 767 -5.30 25.09 -97.11
CA PRO A 767 -4.79 26.24 -97.85
C PRO A 767 -5.89 26.98 -98.62
N HIS A 768 -5.64 28.24 -98.91
CA HIS A 768 -6.58 29.12 -99.60
C HIS A 768 -6.20 29.26 -101.09
N SER A 769 -7.13 29.75 -101.91
CA SER A 769 -6.92 30.15 -103.32
C SER A 769 -6.11 29.16 -104.18
N LEU A 770 -6.47 27.87 -104.15
CA LEU A 770 -5.85 26.86 -105.01
C LEU A 770 -6.15 27.12 -106.49
N SER A 771 -5.11 27.15 -107.31
CA SER A 771 -5.16 27.36 -108.76
C SER A 771 -4.18 26.43 -109.48
N ALA A 772 -4.49 26.10 -110.74
CA ALA A 772 -3.63 25.30 -111.60
C ALA A 772 -3.58 25.93 -113.01
N SER A 773 -2.40 25.94 -113.63
CA SER A 773 -2.15 26.63 -114.90
C SER A 773 -1.18 25.85 -115.79
N PRO A 774 -1.39 25.85 -117.13
CA PRO A 774 -0.48 25.20 -118.07
C PRO A 774 0.90 25.90 -118.09
N VAL A 775 1.96 25.09 -118.17
CA VAL A 775 3.33 25.58 -118.42
C VAL A 775 3.59 25.59 -119.94
N SER A 776 4.54 26.40 -120.40
CA SER A 776 5.00 26.38 -121.81
C SER A 776 5.57 25.03 -122.25
N THR A 777 5.99 24.18 -121.31
CA THR A 777 6.31 22.78 -121.55
C THR A 777 5.04 21.94 -121.54
N ALA A 778 4.75 21.27 -122.66
CA ALA A 778 3.56 20.44 -122.88
C ALA A 778 3.39 19.26 -121.90
N TRP A 779 4.34 19.00 -120.99
CA TRP A 779 4.37 17.86 -120.06
C TRP A 779 4.38 18.27 -118.58
N ALA A 780 4.04 19.53 -118.26
CA ALA A 780 4.00 20.03 -116.89
C ALA A 780 2.80 20.96 -116.60
N LEU A 781 2.41 21.02 -115.33
CA LEU A 781 1.33 21.86 -114.80
C LEU A 781 1.85 22.64 -113.59
N ALA A 782 1.65 23.95 -113.55
CA ALA A 782 2.01 24.80 -112.42
C ALA A 782 0.80 24.96 -111.48
N VAL A 783 0.94 24.49 -110.24
CA VAL A 783 -0.08 24.57 -109.19
C VAL A 783 0.36 25.61 -108.15
N HIS A 784 -0.56 26.47 -107.72
CA HIS A 784 -0.30 27.57 -106.79
C HIS A 784 -1.43 27.69 -105.75
N TRP A 785 -1.09 28.02 -104.51
CA TRP A 785 -2.00 28.19 -103.38
C TRP A 785 -1.49 29.27 -102.41
N GLU A 786 -2.40 29.86 -101.65
CA GLU A 786 -2.07 30.71 -100.50
C GLU A 786 -1.76 29.85 -99.26
N THR A 787 -0.85 30.34 -98.41
CA THR A 787 -0.45 29.65 -97.17
C THR A 787 -1.65 29.41 -96.25
N ALA A 788 -1.83 28.16 -95.80
CA ALA A 788 -2.86 27.80 -94.83
C ALA A 788 -2.70 28.59 -93.51
N PRO A 789 -3.80 29.14 -92.93
CA PRO A 789 -3.75 29.83 -91.65
C PRO A 789 -3.37 28.91 -90.48
N GLY A 790 -2.55 29.42 -89.57
CA GLY A 790 -1.94 28.63 -88.49
C GLY A 790 -0.59 28.03 -88.91
N GLN A 791 -0.11 27.07 -88.12
CA GLN A 791 1.11 26.33 -88.42
C GLN A 791 0.84 25.12 -89.33
N ARG A 792 1.89 24.61 -89.95
CA ARG A 792 1.93 23.36 -90.71
C ARG A 792 3.38 22.90 -90.87
N ASP A 793 3.59 21.59 -90.91
CA ASP A 793 4.89 20.98 -91.21
C ASP A 793 5.15 20.91 -92.73
N GLY A 794 4.07 20.94 -93.53
CA GLY A 794 4.15 20.89 -94.99
C GLY A 794 2.78 20.92 -95.67
N TYR A 795 2.80 20.65 -96.97
CA TYR A 795 1.63 20.30 -97.77
C TYR A 795 1.84 18.95 -98.45
N VAL A 796 0.75 18.22 -98.67
CA VAL A 796 0.72 17.06 -99.56
C VAL A 796 -0.15 17.43 -100.74
N LEU A 797 0.39 17.33 -101.95
CA LEU A 797 -0.36 17.32 -103.20
C LEU A 797 -0.70 15.87 -103.57
N SER A 798 -1.81 15.67 -104.29
CA SER A 798 -2.10 14.41 -104.98
C SER A 798 -2.68 14.72 -106.36
N VAL A 799 -2.17 14.07 -107.40
CA VAL A 799 -2.50 14.38 -108.80
C VAL A 799 -2.99 13.14 -109.52
N LEU A 800 -4.16 13.21 -110.16
CA LEU A 800 -4.78 12.14 -110.93
C LEU A 800 -5.23 12.65 -112.31
N GLU A 801 -5.14 11.82 -113.34
CA GLU A 801 -5.77 12.13 -114.63
C GLU A 801 -7.29 12.14 -114.48
N GLU A 802 -7.94 13.18 -115.00
CA GLU A 802 -9.39 13.36 -114.87
C GLU A 802 -10.17 12.25 -115.60
N GLY A 803 -10.93 11.46 -114.84
CA GLY A 803 -11.64 10.27 -115.34
C GLY A 803 -10.85 8.96 -115.31
N SER A 804 -9.60 8.96 -114.83
CA SER A 804 -8.77 7.75 -114.70
C SER A 804 -8.96 7.01 -113.38
N SER A 805 -8.98 5.68 -113.42
CA SER A 805 -9.02 4.80 -112.23
C SER A 805 -7.62 4.46 -111.68
N ALA A 806 -6.57 5.15 -112.13
CA ALA A 806 -5.21 4.96 -111.64
C ALA A 806 -5.04 5.41 -110.17
N SER A 807 -3.98 4.95 -109.51
CA SER A 807 -3.59 5.50 -108.21
C SER A 807 -3.09 6.94 -108.36
N PRO A 808 -3.53 7.89 -107.52
CA PRO A 808 -3.15 9.29 -107.64
C PRO A 808 -1.70 9.50 -107.14
N ARG A 809 -0.94 10.32 -107.86
CA ARG A 809 0.48 10.59 -107.57
C ARG A 809 0.59 11.61 -106.42
N ASN A 810 0.97 11.12 -105.25
CA ASN A 810 1.27 11.99 -104.10
C ASN A 810 2.62 12.71 -104.26
N LEU A 811 2.69 13.96 -103.80
CA LEU A 811 3.89 14.80 -103.78
C LEU A 811 3.93 15.54 -102.44
N GLU A 812 5.05 15.47 -101.72
CA GLU A 812 5.25 16.23 -100.47
C GLU A 812 5.93 17.56 -100.77
N VAL A 813 5.49 18.64 -100.10
CA VAL A 813 5.91 20.02 -100.36
C VAL A 813 6.18 20.73 -99.03
N GLY A 814 7.23 21.56 -98.97
CA GLY A 814 7.64 22.24 -97.74
C GLY A 814 6.60 23.25 -97.21
N LYS A 815 6.62 23.48 -95.89
CA LYS A 815 5.64 24.35 -95.19
C LYS A 815 5.52 25.78 -95.72
N ASP A 816 6.59 26.32 -96.29
CA ASP A 816 6.70 27.70 -96.78
C ASP A 816 6.49 27.81 -98.30
N SER A 817 6.31 26.68 -98.99
CA SER A 817 6.02 26.65 -100.42
C SER A 817 4.57 27.05 -100.68
N THR A 818 4.38 27.94 -101.66
CA THR A 818 3.08 28.38 -102.19
C THR A 818 2.84 27.91 -103.62
N ASN A 819 3.80 27.25 -104.26
CA ASN A 819 3.67 26.71 -105.61
C ASN A 819 4.49 25.43 -105.82
N ILE A 820 4.13 24.68 -106.87
CA ILE A 820 4.92 23.56 -107.40
C ILE A 820 4.62 23.36 -108.89
N THR A 821 5.66 23.14 -109.69
CA THR A 821 5.51 22.64 -111.06
C THR A 821 5.51 21.12 -111.03
N VAL A 822 4.38 20.49 -111.37
CA VAL A 822 4.24 19.03 -111.47
C VAL A 822 4.77 18.57 -112.83
N PRO A 823 5.86 17.78 -112.90
CA PRO A 823 6.45 17.33 -114.17
C PRO A 823 5.95 15.91 -114.54
N GLN A 824 6.30 15.47 -115.76
CA GLN A 824 6.02 14.11 -116.27
C GLN A 824 4.50 13.83 -116.42
N LEU A 825 3.76 14.82 -116.89
CA LEU A 825 2.35 14.70 -117.27
C LEU A 825 2.21 14.46 -118.78
N GLU A 826 1.10 13.86 -119.22
CA GLU A 826 0.81 13.67 -120.65
C GLU A 826 0.39 15.01 -121.30
N PRO A 827 0.86 15.34 -122.52
CA PRO A 827 0.40 16.52 -123.26
C PRO A 827 -1.08 16.48 -123.65
N GLY A 828 -1.75 17.62 -123.52
CA GLY A 828 -3.18 17.79 -123.87
C GLY A 828 -4.17 17.05 -122.97
N THR A 829 -3.77 16.71 -121.74
CA THR A 829 -4.54 15.93 -120.77
C THR A 829 -4.86 16.78 -119.53
N CYS A 830 -6.05 16.59 -118.96
CA CYS A 830 -6.52 17.30 -117.76
C CYS A 830 -6.32 16.45 -116.51
N TYR A 831 -5.92 17.11 -115.42
CA TYR A 831 -5.56 16.48 -114.16
C TYR A 831 -6.31 17.12 -113.01
N LEU A 832 -6.92 16.29 -112.17
CA LEU A 832 -7.50 16.69 -110.89
C LEU A 832 -6.41 16.67 -109.82
N VAL A 833 -6.20 17.82 -109.18
CA VAL A 833 -5.18 18.04 -108.16
C VAL A 833 -5.86 18.29 -106.82
N TRP A 834 -5.52 17.50 -105.81
CA TRP A 834 -5.88 17.75 -104.41
C TRP A 834 -4.68 18.30 -103.63
N ILE A 835 -4.94 19.11 -102.62
CA ILE A 835 -3.96 19.55 -101.62
C ILE A 835 -4.51 19.41 -100.20
N TRP A 836 -3.64 19.01 -99.28
CA TRP A 836 -3.84 19.03 -97.83
C TRP A 836 -2.69 19.80 -97.18
N ALA A 837 -2.96 20.58 -96.14
CA ALA A 837 -1.93 20.96 -95.17
C ALA A 837 -1.70 19.79 -94.20
N VAL A 838 -0.48 19.62 -93.69
CA VAL A 838 -0.14 18.55 -92.73
C VAL A 838 0.56 19.09 -91.49
N ALA A 839 0.25 18.48 -90.34
CA ALA A 839 0.92 18.72 -89.06
C ALA A 839 0.98 17.41 -88.26
N GLY A 840 2.19 16.92 -88.00
CA GLY A 840 2.42 15.56 -87.52
C GLY A 840 1.71 14.53 -88.41
N PRO A 841 0.94 13.58 -87.82
CA PRO A 841 0.19 12.58 -88.58
C PRO A 841 -1.13 13.12 -89.17
N TYR A 842 -1.53 14.36 -88.87
CA TYR A 842 -2.86 14.87 -89.20
C TYR A 842 -2.86 15.72 -90.48
N ARG A 843 -3.92 15.54 -91.28
CA ARG A 843 -4.17 16.29 -92.52
C ARG A 843 -5.34 17.25 -92.34
N SER A 844 -5.35 18.36 -93.06
CA SER A 844 -6.51 19.25 -93.16
C SER A 844 -7.68 18.58 -93.89
N LEU A 845 -8.80 19.29 -94.05
CA LEU A 845 -9.72 18.98 -95.14
C LEU A 845 -9.03 19.21 -96.50
N PRO A 846 -9.33 18.42 -97.55
CA PRO A 846 -8.77 18.64 -98.88
C PRO A 846 -9.34 19.92 -99.54
N LYS A 847 -8.52 20.55 -100.38
CA LYS A 847 -8.96 21.42 -101.48
C LYS A 847 -8.59 20.77 -102.81
N ASN A 848 -9.35 21.02 -103.87
CA ASN A 848 -9.08 20.47 -105.20
C ASN A 848 -9.32 21.47 -106.34
N ILE A 849 -8.64 21.24 -107.46
CA ILE A 849 -8.75 22.00 -108.71
C ILE A 849 -8.44 21.10 -109.91
N THR A 850 -9.05 21.34 -111.07
CA THR A 850 -8.65 20.71 -112.34
C THR A 850 -7.72 21.65 -113.11
N GLY A 851 -6.64 21.12 -113.71
CA GLY A 851 -5.77 21.86 -114.62
C GLY A 851 -5.27 20.98 -115.77
N CYS A 852 -5.10 21.55 -116.96
CA CYS A 852 -4.76 20.81 -118.17
C CYS A 852 -3.40 21.23 -118.76
N THR A 853 -2.69 20.28 -119.38
CA THR A 853 -1.43 20.51 -120.08
C THR A 853 -1.64 21.01 -121.51
N VAL A 854 -0.68 21.79 -122.03
CA VAL A 854 -0.66 22.24 -123.43
C VAL A 854 -0.45 21.01 -124.36
N PRO A 855 -1.09 20.93 -125.54
CA PRO A 855 -0.77 19.90 -126.52
C PRO A 855 0.68 20.05 -127.03
N ALA A 856 1.32 18.95 -127.44
CA ALA A 856 2.66 19.03 -128.02
C ALA A 856 2.63 19.57 -129.47
N ALA A 857 3.56 20.48 -129.80
CA ALA A 857 3.66 21.08 -131.12
C ALA A 857 4.05 20.06 -132.22
N PRO A 858 3.51 20.15 -133.45
CA PRO A 858 3.90 19.30 -134.57
C PRO A 858 5.38 19.45 -134.93
N THR A 859 6.06 18.34 -135.24
CA THR A 859 7.49 18.31 -135.58
C THR A 859 7.72 17.82 -137.01
N ASN A 860 8.94 18.06 -137.54
CA ASN A 860 9.35 17.62 -138.87
C ASN A 860 8.40 18.07 -140.01
N LEU A 861 7.97 19.33 -139.98
CA LEU A 861 7.16 19.92 -141.04
C LEU A 861 7.97 20.05 -142.34
N SER A 862 7.33 19.74 -143.46
CA SER A 862 7.88 19.82 -144.81
C SER A 862 6.87 20.44 -145.78
N LEU A 863 7.38 21.10 -146.83
CA LEU A 863 6.61 21.70 -147.93
C LEU A 863 7.36 21.45 -149.24
N THR A 864 6.79 20.60 -150.10
CA THR A 864 7.41 20.13 -151.35
C THR A 864 6.54 20.45 -152.55
N ASN A 865 7.15 20.47 -153.73
CA ASN A 865 6.45 20.59 -155.01
C ASN A 865 6.75 19.35 -155.87
N PRO A 866 5.73 18.61 -156.36
CA PRO A 866 5.91 17.44 -157.23
C PRO A 866 6.16 17.78 -158.72
N GLY A 867 6.36 19.05 -159.08
CA GLY A 867 6.50 19.53 -160.46
C GLY A 867 5.32 20.38 -160.96
N SER A 868 4.42 20.80 -160.06
CA SER A 868 3.17 21.48 -160.36
C SER A 868 3.32 23.02 -160.36
N SER A 869 2.54 23.66 -161.22
CA SER A 869 2.35 25.11 -161.26
C SER A 869 1.25 25.62 -160.32
N SER A 870 0.37 24.74 -159.82
CA SER A 870 -0.79 25.12 -159.00
C SER A 870 -0.92 24.36 -157.68
N GLU A 871 0.03 23.49 -157.33
CA GLU A 871 -0.06 22.63 -156.15
C GLU A 871 1.22 22.60 -155.31
N LEU A 872 1.07 22.43 -153.99
CA LEU A 872 2.14 22.13 -153.05
C LEU A 872 1.70 21.06 -152.06
N TYR A 873 2.60 20.15 -151.70
CA TYR A 873 2.36 19.09 -150.72
C TYR A 873 3.01 19.42 -149.37
N THR A 874 2.33 19.10 -148.27
CA THR A 874 2.85 19.29 -146.91
C THR A 874 2.70 18.04 -146.07
N ALA A 875 3.69 17.75 -145.23
CA ALA A 875 3.66 16.63 -144.29
C ALA A 875 4.39 16.97 -142.98
N TRP A 876 3.93 16.38 -141.87
CA TRP A 876 4.46 16.57 -140.51
C TRP A 876 4.32 15.29 -139.66
N ASN A 877 5.18 15.16 -138.65
CA ASN A 877 5.08 14.06 -137.69
C ASN A 877 3.94 14.30 -136.69
N LYS A 878 3.23 13.22 -136.33
CA LYS A 878 2.23 13.20 -135.25
C LYS A 878 2.93 13.48 -133.90
N PRO A 879 2.63 14.59 -133.20
CA PRO A 879 3.21 14.85 -131.89
C PRO A 879 2.56 13.96 -130.80
N PRO A 880 3.24 13.77 -129.65
CA PRO A 880 2.75 12.95 -128.54
C PRO A 880 1.57 13.60 -127.79
N GLY A 881 0.87 12.78 -127.01
CA GLY A 881 -0.29 13.22 -126.22
C GLY A 881 -1.54 13.51 -127.05
N ARG A 882 -2.52 14.12 -126.39
CA ARG A 882 -3.89 14.32 -126.87
C ARG A 882 -4.07 15.70 -127.50
N ARG A 883 -4.99 15.78 -128.47
CA ARG A 883 -5.40 16.98 -129.19
C ARG A 883 -6.72 16.71 -129.89
N ASP A 884 -7.48 17.75 -130.16
CA ASP A 884 -8.81 17.65 -130.76
C ASP A 884 -8.75 17.78 -132.29
N HIS A 885 -7.84 18.62 -132.80
CA HIS A 885 -7.61 18.83 -134.24
C HIS A 885 -6.22 19.43 -134.50
N TYR A 886 -5.86 19.56 -135.79
CA TYR A 886 -4.84 20.50 -136.21
C TYR A 886 -5.48 21.68 -136.97
N ARG A 887 -4.84 22.85 -136.90
CA ARG A 887 -5.11 24.00 -137.77
C ARG A 887 -3.89 24.26 -138.63
N ILE A 888 -4.03 24.18 -139.95
CA ILE A 888 -2.98 24.49 -140.92
C ILE A 888 -3.18 25.86 -141.55
N ALA A 889 -2.09 26.51 -141.92
CA ALA A 889 -2.07 27.84 -142.51
C ALA A 889 -1.06 27.91 -143.65
N LEU A 890 -1.50 28.34 -144.84
CA LEU A 890 -0.62 28.70 -145.95
C LEU A 890 -0.60 30.22 -146.11
N TYR A 891 0.59 30.79 -146.15
CA TYR A 891 0.87 32.19 -146.38
C TYR A 891 1.54 32.36 -147.73
N SER A 892 1.11 33.30 -148.55
CA SER A 892 1.87 33.72 -149.73
C SER A 892 2.90 34.76 -149.33
N LEU A 893 4.13 34.58 -149.79
CA LEU A 893 5.22 35.52 -149.55
C LEU A 893 5.30 36.62 -150.62
N SER A 894 4.63 36.45 -151.77
CA SER A 894 4.50 37.51 -152.79
C SER A 894 3.46 38.57 -152.40
N THR A 895 2.35 38.16 -151.78
CA THR A 895 1.29 39.06 -151.29
C THR A 895 1.35 39.35 -149.80
N GLN A 896 2.28 38.70 -149.07
CA GLN A 896 2.42 38.76 -147.60
C GLN A 896 1.12 38.45 -146.83
N SER A 897 0.21 37.68 -147.43
CA SER A 897 -1.11 37.39 -146.88
C SER A 897 -1.30 35.90 -146.56
N ARG A 898 -2.15 35.62 -145.57
CA ARG A 898 -2.60 34.26 -145.26
C ARG A 898 -3.67 33.86 -146.28
N VAL A 899 -3.32 32.95 -147.19
CA VAL A 899 -4.15 32.60 -148.35
C VAL A 899 -5.19 31.52 -147.98
N HIS A 900 -4.75 30.47 -147.30
CA HIS A 900 -5.58 29.32 -146.98
C HIS A 900 -5.45 28.91 -145.52
N VAL A 901 -6.56 28.47 -144.93
CA VAL A 901 -6.67 27.99 -143.54
C VAL A 901 -7.60 26.80 -143.51
N TYR A 902 -7.13 25.67 -143.00
CA TYR A 902 -7.97 24.48 -142.84
C TYR A 902 -7.81 23.86 -141.45
N THR A 903 -8.91 23.29 -140.96
CA THR A 903 -8.93 22.44 -139.77
C THR A 903 -8.92 20.99 -140.22
N LEU A 904 -7.98 20.21 -139.72
CA LEU A 904 -7.79 18.80 -140.06
C LEU A 904 -8.03 17.89 -138.85
N SER A 905 -8.42 16.64 -139.12
CA SER A 905 -8.61 15.63 -138.07
C SER A 905 -7.34 15.46 -137.22
N PRO A 906 -7.45 15.09 -135.93
CA PRO A 906 -6.28 15.00 -135.04
C PRO A 906 -5.25 13.94 -135.47
N ASN A 907 -5.62 13.04 -136.40
CA ASN A 907 -4.73 12.03 -136.97
C ASN A 907 -4.14 12.40 -138.34
N ALA A 908 -4.43 13.57 -138.90
CA ALA A 908 -3.80 14.03 -140.13
C ALA A 908 -2.27 14.15 -140.00
N GLN A 909 -1.56 13.80 -141.07
CA GLN A 909 -0.09 13.86 -141.16
C GLN A 909 0.39 14.58 -142.43
N SER A 910 -0.51 14.88 -143.36
CA SER A 910 -0.22 15.61 -144.58
C SER A 910 -1.45 16.33 -145.14
N TYR A 911 -1.21 17.27 -146.05
CA TYR A 911 -2.23 18.01 -146.80
C TYR A 911 -1.66 18.52 -148.12
N THR A 912 -2.44 18.43 -149.20
CA THR A 912 -2.11 19.01 -150.51
C THR A 912 -2.88 20.32 -150.67
N TRP A 913 -2.16 21.40 -150.92
CA TRP A 913 -2.71 22.70 -151.29
C TRP A 913 -2.87 22.76 -152.80
N THR A 914 -4.07 23.06 -153.28
CA THR A 914 -4.40 23.23 -154.71
C THR A 914 -4.62 24.71 -155.04
N ASP A 915 -4.91 25.00 -156.31
CA ASP A 915 -5.38 26.31 -156.80
C ASP A 915 -4.43 27.49 -156.48
N LEU A 916 -3.14 27.19 -156.37
CA LEU A 916 -2.09 28.16 -156.08
C LEU A 916 -1.67 28.96 -157.32
N GLU A 917 -1.23 30.20 -157.12
CA GLU A 917 -0.66 31.02 -158.20
C GLU A 917 0.68 30.44 -158.69
N ALA A 918 0.83 30.32 -160.01
CA ALA A 918 2.02 29.81 -160.67
C ALA A 918 3.24 30.74 -160.56
N GLY A 919 4.41 30.16 -160.28
CA GLY A 919 5.67 30.88 -160.05
C GLY A 919 5.77 31.62 -158.71
N SER A 920 4.84 31.40 -157.77
CA SER A 920 4.81 32.09 -156.47
C SER A 920 5.42 31.29 -155.32
N ARG A 921 5.95 32.00 -154.33
CA ARG A 921 6.53 31.42 -153.11
C ARG A 921 5.55 31.45 -151.95
N PHE A 922 5.36 30.31 -151.30
CA PHE A 922 4.46 30.12 -150.15
C PHE A 922 5.22 29.64 -148.91
N ALA A 923 4.59 29.79 -147.75
CA ALA A 923 5.04 29.29 -146.45
C ALA A 923 3.90 28.59 -145.70
N VAL A 924 4.18 27.45 -145.05
CA VAL A 924 3.19 26.70 -144.25
C VAL A 924 3.52 26.73 -142.75
N GLN A 925 2.47 26.71 -141.93
CA GLN A 925 2.50 26.46 -140.48
C GLN A 925 1.42 25.43 -140.08
N VAL A 926 1.71 24.59 -139.08
CA VAL A 926 0.78 23.60 -138.51
C VAL A 926 0.67 23.81 -137.00
N THR A 927 -0.55 23.95 -136.48
CA THR A 927 -0.83 24.13 -135.05
C THR A 927 -1.65 22.94 -134.53
N ALA A 928 -1.21 22.33 -133.43
CA ALA A 928 -2.02 21.36 -132.68
C ALA A 928 -2.90 22.08 -131.66
N VAL A 929 -4.16 21.67 -131.52
CA VAL A 929 -5.15 22.35 -130.66
C VAL A 929 -5.81 21.36 -129.70
N LYS A 930 -5.94 21.74 -128.43
CA LYS A 930 -6.67 21.00 -127.38
C LYS A 930 -7.49 21.99 -126.54
N GLY A 931 -8.81 21.96 -126.65
CA GLY A 931 -9.68 22.97 -126.05
C GLY A 931 -9.28 24.39 -126.50
N SER A 932 -8.90 25.25 -125.54
CA SER A 932 -8.36 26.60 -125.77
C SER A 932 -6.83 26.68 -125.87
N LEU A 933 -6.11 25.56 -125.73
CA LEU A 933 -4.65 25.50 -125.74
C LEU A 933 -4.15 25.15 -127.16
N GLU A 934 -3.31 26.02 -127.73
CA GLU A 934 -2.73 25.86 -129.07
C GLU A 934 -1.19 25.76 -129.02
N ALA A 935 -0.60 24.92 -129.87
CA ALA A 935 0.85 24.75 -129.99
C ALA A 935 1.30 24.66 -131.46
N SER A 936 2.03 25.67 -131.94
CA SER A 936 2.40 25.84 -133.34
C SER A 936 3.78 25.30 -133.71
N SER A 937 3.92 24.82 -134.95
CA SER A 937 5.19 24.49 -135.57
C SER A 937 5.99 25.73 -135.99
N ILE A 938 7.26 25.49 -136.33
CA ILE A 938 8.09 26.40 -137.14
C ILE A 938 7.54 26.43 -138.59
N ASN A 939 7.79 27.51 -139.33
CA ASN A 939 7.29 27.70 -140.70
C ASN A 939 8.30 27.18 -141.76
N VAL A 940 7.81 26.66 -142.89
CA VAL A 940 8.62 26.11 -143.99
C VAL A 940 8.14 26.66 -145.35
N THR A 941 9.04 26.94 -146.32
CA THR A 941 8.73 27.67 -147.56
C THR A 941 9.07 26.93 -148.86
N GLN A 942 8.29 27.11 -149.93
CA GLN A 942 8.47 26.47 -151.25
C GLN A 942 7.90 27.32 -152.40
N TRP A 943 8.27 27.02 -153.65
CA TRP A 943 7.77 27.69 -154.88
C TRP A 943 6.85 26.80 -155.73
N THR A 944 5.93 27.40 -156.48
CA THR A 944 5.21 26.77 -157.61
C THR A 944 5.96 26.95 -158.94
N HIS A 945 5.77 26.06 -159.92
CA HIS A 945 6.39 26.19 -161.24
C HIS A 945 5.78 27.33 -162.08
N PRO A 946 6.56 28.02 -162.96
CA PRO A 946 6.04 29.03 -163.88
C PRO A 946 5.34 28.41 -165.10
N LEU A 947 4.46 29.18 -165.75
CA LEU A 947 3.78 28.79 -167.00
C LEU A 947 4.62 29.14 -168.24
N ALA A 948 4.51 28.32 -169.30
CA ALA A 948 5.25 28.48 -170.54
C ALA A 948 4.88 29.78 -171.31
N PRO A 949 5.83 30.43 -172.01
CA PRO A 949 5.53 31.56 -172.90
C PRO A 949 4.63 31.16 -174.07
N ALA A 950 3.69 32.03 -174.46
CA ALA A 950 2.68 31.75 -175.49
C ALA A 950 2.79 32.72 -176.69
N ASN A 951 2.14 32.37 -177.81
CA ASN A 951 2.04 33.20 -179.03
C ASN A 951 3.40 33.73 -179.54
N LEU A 952 4.39 32.83 -179.67
CA LEU A 952 5.67 33.18 -180.30
C LEU A 952 5.47 33.57 -181.77
N THR A 953 6.11 34.66 -182.17
CA THR A 953 6.04 35.24 -183.52
C THR A 953 7.43 35.72 -183.95
N LEU A 954 7.78 35.53 -185.22
CA LEU A 954 9.06 35.91 -185.82
C LEU A 954 8.86 36.87 -187.00
N SER A 955 9.78 37.81 -187.19
CA SER A 955 9.82 38.71 -188.36
C SER A 955 11.22 39.25 -188.63
N SER A 956 11.60 39.42 -189.90
CA SER A 956 12.88 40.01 -190.31
C SER A 956 12.70 41.43 -190.89
N PRO A 957 12.83 42.51 -190.07
CA PRO A 957 12.58 43.88 -190.53
C PRO A 957 13.72 44.50 -191.36
N LEU A 958 14.96 44.02 -191.21
CA LEU A 958 16.11 44.34 -192.06
C LEU A 958 16.91 43.07 -192.36
N ALA A 959 17.69 43.08 -193.45
CA ALA A 959 18.48 41.97 -193.98
C ALA A 959 19.37 41.23 -192.94
N SER A 960 19.81 41.90 -191.87
CA SER A 960 20.68 41.32 -190.83
C SER A 960 20.04 41.26 -189.43
N THR A 961 18.71 41.20 -189.35
CA THR A 961 17.97 41.27 -188.07
C THR A 961 16.79 40.29 -188.00
N LEU A 962 16.57 39.70 -186.83
CA LEU A 962 15.40 38.88 -186.53
C LEU A 962 14.74 39.35 -185.23
N ARG A 963 13.46 39.71 -185.32
CA ARG A 963 12.61 40.06 -184.18
C ARG A 963 11.77 38.87 -183.76
N VAL A 964 11.80 38.57 -182.46
CA VAL A 964 10.95 37.58 -181.80
C VAL A 964 10.05 38.25 -180.78
N SER A 965 8.77 37.85 -180.71
CA SER A 965 7.77 38.39 -179.77
C SER A 965 6.88 37.29 -179.20
N TRP A 966 6.46 37.43 -177.94
CA TRP A 966 5.65 36.46 -177.19
C TRP A 966 4.72 37.14 -176.17
N ALA A 967 3.62 36.47 -175.83
CA ALA A 967 2.77 36.78 -174.69
C ALA A 967 3.27 36.03 -173.43
N ALA A 968 3.20 36.69 -172.27
CA ALA A 968 3.42 36.04 -170.98
C ALA A 968 2.13 35.35 -170.50
N ALA A 969 2.23 34.09 -170.10
CA ALA A 969 1.08 33.26 -169.73
C ALA A 969 0.74 33.27 -168.22
N GLY A 970 1.44 34.07 -167.40
CA GLY A 970 1.23 34.11 -165.95
C GLY A 970 1.79 35.39 -165.29
N ARG A 971 1.37 35.64 -164.04
CA ARG A 971 1.78 36.82 -163.26
C ARG A 971 3.05 36.58 -162.44
N GLY A 972 3.20 35.41 -161.80
CA GLY A 972 4.39 35.04 -161.01
C GLY A 972 5.63 34.63 -161.80
N VAL A 973 5.80 35.08 -163.05
CA VAL A 973 7.03 34.84 -163.82
C VAL A 973 8.05 35.93 -163.49
N GLU A 974 9.23 35.57 -163.00
CA GLU A 974 10.29 36.52 -162.63
C GLU A 974 11.10 36.99 -163.85
N GLY A 975 11.24 36.14 -164.87
CA GLY A 975 12.03 36.45 -166.06
C GLY A 975 11.72 35.55 -167.27
N PHE A 976 12.30 35.93 -168.41
CA PHE A 976 12.28 35.18 -169.66
C PHE A 976 13.71 34.98 -170.18
N MET A 977 14.00 33.80 -170.69
CA MET A 977 15.25 33.49 -171.40
C MET A 977 14.93 33.22 -172.87
N VAL A 978 15.67 33.84 -173.78
CA VAL A 978 15.47 33.73 -175.23
C VAL A 978 16.74 33.18 -175.87
N ASP A 979 16.62 32.09 -176.62
CA ASP A 979 17.74 31.46 -177.33
C ASP A 979 17.51 31.47 -178.84
N VAL A 980 18.53 31.85 -179.61
CA VAL A 980 18.54 31.87 -181.08
C VAL A 980 19.62 30.92 -181.61
N TYR A 981 19.25 30.11 -182.59
CA TYR A 981 20.08 29.07 -183.21
C TYR A 981 20.05 29.19 -184.74
N ASP A 982 21.12 28.77 -185.40
CA ASP A 982 21.12 28.49 -186.83
C ASP A 982 20.28 27.23 -187.11
N ALA A 983 19.32 27.31 -188.03
CA ALA A 983 18.39 26.20 -188.26
C ALA A 983 18.97 25.06 -189.11
N ALA A 984 20.06 25.29 -189.84
CA ALA A 984 20.69 24.30 -190.71
C ALA A 984 21.80 23.50 -190.00
N SER A 985 22.58 24.18 -189.15
CA SER A 985 23.70 23.60 -188.38
C SER A 985 23.37 23.32 -186.91
N GLY A 986 22.24 23.84 -186.39
CA GLY A 986 21.87 23.75 -184.98
C GLY A 986 22.76 24.56 -184.04
N THR A 987 23.70 25.36 -184.56
CA THR A 987 24.64 26.14 -183.75
C THR A 987 23.91 27.25 -183.00
N HIS A 988 24.24 27.43 -181.71
CA HIS A 988 23.70 28.52 -180.90
C HIS A 988 24.41 29.82 -181.25
N ILE A 989 23.65 30.87 -181.57
CA ILE A 989 24.17 32.17 -182.04
C ILE A 989 24.06 33.23 -180.95
N GLY A 990 23.03 33.13 -180.10
CA GLY A 990 22.79 34.14 -179.07
C GLY A 990 21.77 33.72 -178.02
N HIS A 991 22.07 34.07 -176.77
CA HIS A 991 21.18 33.95 -175.62
C HIS A 991 20.90 35.34 -175.05
N MET A 992 19.69 35.57 -174.57
CA MET A 992 19.31 36.80 -173.86
C MET A 992 18.40 36.50 -172.67
N VAL A 993 18.82 36.92 -171.47
CA VAL A 993 17.97 36.95 -170.28
C VAL A 993 17.24 38.30 -170.21
N LEU A 994 15.95 38.27 -169.90
CA LEU A 994 15.05 39.42 -169.89
C LEU A 994 14.16 39.40 -168.64
N GLY A 995 13.81 40.58 -168.11
CA GLY A 995 12.90 40.68 -166.96
C GLY A 995 11.45 40.30 -167.30
N SER A 996 10.65 40.03 -166.27
CA SER A 996 9.23 39.65 -166.33
C SER A 996 8.30 40.53 -167.20
N SER A 997 8.70 41.78 -167.49
CA SER A 997 7.96 42.71 -168.35
C SER A 997 8.22 42.55 -169.85
N ALA A 998 9.27 41.83 -170.27
CA ALA A 998 9.68 41.74 -171.67
C ALA A 998 8.72 40.87 -172.52
N ARG A 999 8.35 41.36 -173.70
CA ARG A 999 7.44 40.69 -174.67
C ARG A 999 8.01 40.58 -176.09
N SER A 1000 9.19 41.14 -176.33
CA SER A 1000 9.91 40.97 -177.61
C SER A 1000 11.41 41.22 -177.45
N HIS A 1001 12.21 40.63 -178.33
CA HIS A 1001 13.64 40.88 -178.48
C HIS A 1001 14.01 40.98 -179.98
N ILE A 1002 15.14 41.60 -180.30
CA ILE A 1002 15.64 41.72 -181.68
C ILE A 1002 17.11 41.33 -181.71
N PHE A 1003 17.40 40.17 -182.30
CA PHE A 1003 18.75 39.76 -182.65
C PHE A 1003 19.22 40.56 -183.88
N ARG A 1004 20.47 41.01 -183.86
CA ARG A 1004 21.10 41.86 -184.88
C ARG A 1004 22.42 41.23 -185.35
N SER A 1005 22.93 41.70 -186.48
CA SER A 1005 24.16 41.19 -187.11
C SER A 1005 24.06 39.71 -187.51
N LEU A 1006 22.85 39.26 -187.84
CA LEU A 1006 22.61 37.96 -188.44
C LEU A 1006 22.97 37.99 -189.93
N SER A 1007 23.29 36.83 -190.51
CA SER A 1007 23.56 36.69 -191.94
C SER A 1007 22.29 36.91 -192.76
N PRO A 1008 22.32 37.67 -193.87
CA PRO A 1008 21.24 37.71 -194.86
C PRO A 1008 20.93 36.34 -195.47
N GLY A 1009 19.71 36.14 -195.97
CA GLY A 1009 19.25 34.91 -196.62
C GLY A 1009 19.19 33.64 -195.75
N THR A 1010 19.48 33.72 -194.44
CA THR A 1010 19.72 32.55 -193.58
C THR A 1010 18.51 32.22 -192.70
N LEU A 1011 18.23 30.92 -192.49
CA LEU A 1011 17.14 30.41 -191.68
C LEU A 1011 17.58 30.21 -190.21
N TYR A 1012 16.85 30.83 -189.28
CA TYR A 1012 17.13 30.77 -187.84
C TYR A 1012 15.98 30.16 -187.06
N SER A 1013 16.29 29.56 -185.91
CA SER A 1013 15.37 28.90 -184.97
C SER A 1013 15.41 29.57 -183.60
N VAL A 1014 14.26 29.76 -182.94
CA VAL A 1014 14.15 30.56 -181.71
C VAL A 1014 13.29 29.87 -180.65
N ALA A 1015 13.74 29.87 -179.41
CA ALA A 1015 13.05 29.33 -178.23
C ALA A 1015 12.93 30.39 -177.11
N VAL A 1016 11.87 30.33 -176.30
CA VAL A 1016 11.70 31.20 -175.12
C VAL A 1016 11.33 30.37 -173.89
N ARG A 1017 11.94 30.64 -172.73
CA ARG A 1017 11.62 29.99 -171.44
C ARG A 1017 11.17 31.03 -170.43
N ALA A 1018 10.23 30.67 -169.55
CA ALA A 1018 9.84 31.45 -168.38
C ALA A 1018 10.54 30.89 -167.12
N THR A 1019 10.93 31.76 -166.18
CA THR A 1019 11.63 31.39 -164.94
C THR A 1019 10.92 31.94 -163.69
N ALA A 1020 10.89 31.17 -162.60
CA ALA A 1020 10.48 31.60 -161.27
C ALA A 1020 11.19 30.77 -160.19
N GLY A 1021 11.98 31.42 -159.33
CA GLY A 1021 12.86 30.76 -158.37
C GLY A 1021 13.80 29.77 -159.08
N PRO A 1022 13.93 28.52 -158.58
CA PRO A 1022 14.74 27.48 -159.24
C PRO A 1022 14.06 26.83 -160.45
N PHE A 1023 12.79 27.15 -160.74
CA PHE A 1023 11.97 26.45 -161.72
C PHE A 1023 11.86 27.22 -163.04
N HIS A 1024 11.81 26.49 -164.16
CA HIS A 1024 11.69 27.07 -165.49
C HIS A 1024 10.88 26.19 -166.45
N THR A 1025 10.24 26.83 -167.44
CA THR A 1025 9.31 26.17 -168.38
C THR A 1025 9.47 26.76 -169.79
N SER A 1026 9.69 25.91 -170.79
CA SER A 1026 10.02 26.31 -172.18
C SER A 1026 8.81 26.35 -173.11
N SER A 1027 8.85 27.22 -174.12
CA SER A 1027 7.96 27.20 -175.29
C SER A 1027 8.41 26.15 -176.33
N SER A 1028 7.59 25.93 -177.35
CA SER A 1028 8.03 25.34 -178.62
C SER A 1028 8.91 26.32 -179.41
N ASN A 1029 9.71 25.77 -180.34
CA ASN A 1029 10.60 26.55 -181.21
C ASN A 1029 9.87 26.99 -182.49
N LEU A 1030 10.21 28.17 -183.02
CA LEU A 1030 9.79 28.65 -184.35
C LEU A 1030 11.01 28.95 -185.25
N THR A 1031 10.84 28.89 -186.57
CA THR A 1031 11.89 29.21 -187.56
C THR A 1031 11.49 30.29 -188.57
N HIS A 1032 12.44 31.11 -189.04
CA HIS A 1032 12.21 32.16 -190.06
C HIS A 1032 13.52 32.61 -190.74
N CYS A 1033 13.43 33.16 -191.97
CA CYS A 1033 14.57 33.61 -192.77
C CYS A 1033 14.81 35.13 -192.70
N THR A 1034 16.05 35.54 -192.94
CA THR A 1034 16.44 36.94 -193.23
C THR A 1034 16.39 37.26 -194.73
N ARG A 1035 16.32 38.56 -195.09
CA ARG A 1035 16.09 39.07 -196.47
C ARG A 1035 17.39 39.47 -197.19
N GLU A 1036 17.42 39.36 -198.52
CA GLU A 1036 18.58 39.71 -199.38
C GLU A 1036 18.67 41.20 -199.76
N TRP A 1037 19.70 41.59 -200.53
CA TRP A 1037 19.99 42.96 -200.99
C TRP A 1037 19.58 43.18 -202.46
N ASP A 1038 18.92 44.30 -202.75
CA ASP A 1038 18.56 44.73 -204.11
C ASP A 1038 19.62 45.66 -204.74
N ALA A 1039 19.84 45.57 -206.06
CA ALA A 1039 20.67 46.50 -206.86
C ALA A 1039 20.16 46.62 -208.31
N LEU A 1040 20.30 47.78 -208.95
CA LEU A 1040 19.84 48.04 -210.33
C LEU A 1040 20.72 49.04 -211.11
N LEU A 1041 21.03 48.64 -212.35
CA LEU A 1041 21.57 49.41 -213.49
C LEU A 1041 23.04 49.88 -213.45
N ALA A 1042 23.58 50.00 -214.68
CA ALA A 1042 24.99 50.21 -215.10
C ALA A 1042 25.90 48.97 -214.92
#